data_AF-I4EIS6-F1
#
_entry.id   AF-I4EIS6-F1
#
_cell.length_a   1.000
_cell.length_b   1.000
_cell.length_c   1.000
_cell.angle_alpha   90.00
_cell.angle_beta   90.00
_cell.angle_gamma   90.00
#
_symmetry.space_group_name_H-M   'P 1'
#
loop_
_entity.id
_entity.type
_entity.pdbx_description
1 polymer ?
#
loop_
_entity_poly.entity_id
_entity_poly.type
_entity_poly.pdbx_seq_one_letter_code
_entity_poly.pdbx_strand_id
1 'polypeptide(L)'
;MPSGCTVSRNGPGSGLTLYVTWNFACSSSAGDGIPDVWKLHGASIDTGGGDKQFVDLPAMGATVNQKNVFVHLDWMANSTITQKLDPAALKKVVDAFALKGIKLIIDQGEDSILNYATNDTWGNLSEAKALTYQASLGTTGVDAGGNLTYDWTAFNAIKDAPLGFKSTGRSPIFHYAIAAHNIGTVTNSGIAGLGGSNLIISLGSFAGGVGTVDQQAGTFMHELGHNLGLDHGGGDAVNNKPNYLSVMNYSFQMTGLIKDGQAGTFDYSRFEGKPLNEGSLNEPIGLTIDAAHYGTTHYCPATKTASAGFVTVADAYAPIDWDCNGSANNATASADINGDSAKNTLNGYDDWKNLKFKVGAIGNAGNVPNPPVVTVLNEMTPEMLSQIKPLDATPPVTTASQTPPANANGWNNTDVKVTLSATDDNSGVARIEYNIDNAGWTTYTDPVTLSTEGVHTFQYRSIDRALNQEQAKSLTVRIDKTPPTVTSNVPAEGATYILHQPLTPDFSCDDGAGSGVATCTTSDAIDTNSVGSKTFTISASDKAGNTTNQVIHYTVSYDIKVLKGLEGPHRIPSPFKIWLIITDYYGQDYSSKDLPLYAVSLNPGPLTPGPVNPDNKFDFNGGAYTYMIFPFDMKPGTYTLGFTAQGDPNVHAVQFELY
;
A
#
# COMPACT_ATOMS: atom_id res chain seq x y z
N MET A 1 -17.16 56.64 38.34
CA MET A 1 -17.00 55.26 38.87
C MET A 1 -18.32 54.54 38.62
N PRO A 2 -18.37 53.34 38.03
CA PRO A 2 -19.67 52.71 37.82
C PRO A 2 -20.18 52.17 39.17
N SER A 3 -21.21 52.81 39.70
CA SER A 3 -22.20 52.18 40.58
C SER A 3 -22.98 51.16 39.75
N GLY A 4 -22.99 49.87 40.10
CA GLY A 4 -23.74 48.92 39.25
C GLY A 4 -23.84 47.46 39.64
N CYS A 5 -22.99 46.91 40.53
CA CYS A 5 -23.16 45.53 40.98
C CYS A 5 -24.01 45.50 42.26
N THR A 6 -25.33 45.38 42.10
CA THR A 6 -26.28 45.17 43.19
C THR A 6 -26.45 43.69 43.48
N VAL A 7 -26.06 43.24 44.68
CA VAL A 7 -26.44 41.91 45.19
C VAL A 7 -27.58 42.10 46.18
N SER A 8 -28.64 41.30 46.06
CA SER A 8 -29.70 41.20 47.07
C SER A 8 -29.74 39.75 47.57
N ARG A 9 -29.72 39.55 48.89
CA ARG A 9 -29.76 38.23 49.51
C ARG A 9 -31.06 38.09 50.28
N ASN A 10 -31.83 37.04 49.99
CA ASN A 10 -32.94 36.64 50.84
C ASN A 10 -32.38 36.01 52.13
N GLY A 11 -32.72 36.57 53.29
CA GLY A 11 -32.37 35.98 54.58
C GLY A 11 -33.23 34.74 54.87
N PRO A 12 -32.69 33.67 55.47
CA PRO A 12 -33.50 32.54 55.88
C PRO A 12 -34.35 32.90 57.12
N GLY A 13 -35.67 32.72 57.04
CA GLY A 13 -36.45 32.27 58.20
C GLY A 13 -37.41 33.22 58.95
N SER A 14 -37.95 34.32 58.39
CA SER A 14 -38.91 35.15 59.17
C SER A 14 -40.14 35.69 58.43
N GLY A 15 -40.46 35.23 57.21
CA GLY A 15 -41.66 35.69 56.49
C GLY A 15 -41.65 37.18 56.10
N LEU A 16 -40.49 37.85 56.21
CA LEU A 16 -40.25 39.21 55.74
C LEU A 16 -39.09 39.19 54.75
N THR A 17 -39.37 39.46 53.47
CA THR A 17 -38.35 39.58 52.43
C THR A 17 -37.64 40.93 52.59
N LEU A 18 -36.46 40.93 53.21
CA LEU A 18 -35.64 42.13 53.36
C LEU A 18 -34.59 42.19 52.25
N TYR A 19 -34.77 43.09 51.29
CA TYR A 19 -33.77 43.32 50.23
C TYR A 19 -32.68 44.26 50.74
N VAL A 20 -31.52 43.73 51.11
CA VAL A 20 -30.33 44.55 51.37
C VAL A 20 -29.56 44.69 50.07
N THR A 21 -29.59 45.89 49.48
CA THR A 21 -28.84 46.23 48.27
C THR A 21 -27.44 46.70 48.65
N TRP A 22 -26.43 45.93 48.26
CA TRP A 22 -25.03 46.33 48.37
C TRP A 22 -24.50 46.74 47.00
N ASN A 23 -23.84 47.89 46.90
CA ASN A 23 -23.20 48.35 45.67
C ASN A 23 -21.69 48.15 45.79
N PHE A 24 -21.13 47.28 44.94
CA PHE A 24 -19.69 47.00 44.91
C PHE A 24 -19.05 47.34 43.56
N ALA A 25 -17.72 47.35 43.52
CA ALA A 25 -16.96 47.43 42.28
C ALA A 25 -17.13 46.14 41.46
N CYS A 26 -17.49 46.27 40.18
CA CYS A 26 -17.69 45.15 39.26
C CYS A 26 -16.36 44.61 38.66
N SER A 27 -15.38 44.30 39.52
CA SER A 27 -14.10 43.72 39.10
C SER A 27 -14.11 42.19 39.23
N SER A 28 -13.49 41.51 38.25
CA SER A 28 -13.14 40.09 38.31
C SER A 28 -11.63 39.99 38.51
N SER A 29 -11.17 39.44 39.64
CA SER A 29 -9.73 39.27 39.91
C SER A 29 -9.11 38.15 39.08
N ALA A 30 -9.87 37.09 38.78
CA ALA A 30 -9.42 36.00 37.92
C ALA A 30 -9.43 36.34 36.41
N GLY A 31 -10.09 37.44 36.01
CA GLY A 31 -10.17 37.87 34.61
C GLY A 31 -11.14 37.06 33.75
N ASP A 32 -12.09 36.35 34.36
CA ASP A 32 -13.15 35.58 33.68
C ASP A 32 -14.39 36.41 33.34
N GLY A 33 -14.37 37.72 33.62
CA GLY A 33 -15.50 38.62 33.40
C GLY A 33 -16.57 38.57 34.49
N ILE A 34 -16.68 37.48 35.26
CA ILE A 34 -17.66 37.33 36.33
C ILE A 34 -17.17 38.10 37.58
N PRO A 35 -17.90 39.12 38.07
CA PRO A 35 -17.50 39.89 39.24
C PRO A 35 -17.27 39.03 40.48
N ASP A 36 -16.21 39.32 41.22
CA ASP A 36 -15.84 38.56 42.43
C ASP A 36 -16.96 38.58 43.48
N VAL A 37 -17.67 39.69 43.58
CA VAL A 37 -18.82 39.84 44.48
C VAL A 37 -19.98 38.93 44.12
N TRP A 38 -20.19 38.63 42.84
CA TRP A 38 -21.19 37.66 42.43
C TRP A 38 -20.76 36.25 42.84
N LYS A 39 -19.47 35.92 42.68
CA LYS A 39 -18.92 34.62 43.07
C LYS A 39 -18.98 34.36 44.58
N LEU A 40 -18.86 35.41 45.40
CA LEU A 40 -18.89 35.31 46.87
C LEU A 40 -20.30 35.30 47.47
N HIS A 41 -21.28 35.92 46.80
CA HIS A 41 -22.57 36.22 47.42
C HIS A 41 -23.79 35.90 46.54
N GLY A 42 -23.59 35.41 45.32
CA GLY A 42 -24.61 35.31 44.29
C GLY A 42 -24.93 36.66 43.63
N ALA A 43 -25.86 36.65 42.68
CA ALA A 43 -26.27 37.83 41.94
C ALA A 43 -27.79 37.89 41.77
N SER A 44 -28.39 39.06 41.94
CA SER A 44 -29.81 39.29 41.61
C SER A 44 -29.91 40.02 40.27
N ILE A 45 -30.38 39.32 39.24
CA ILE A 45 -30.40 39.81 37.86
C ILE A 45 -31.85 40.14 37.46
N ASP A 46 -32.07 41.35 36.93
CA ASP A 46 -33.35 41.73 36.32
C ASP A 46 -33.43 41.11 34.92
N THR A 47 -34.47 40.30 34.69
CA THR A 47 -34.65 39.58 33.42
C THR A 47 -35.46 40.38 32.38
N GLY A 48 -35.73 41.67 32.64
CA GLY A 48 -36.44 42.59 31.75
C GLY A 48 -37.94 42.74 32.06
N GLY A 49 -38.37 42.31 33.24
CA GLY A 49 -39.76 42.38 33.70
C GLY A 49 -39.95 43.09 35.05
N GLY A 50 -38.88 43.62 35.65
CA GLY A 50 -38.90 44.26 36.97
C GLY A 50 -38.67 43.30 38.14
N ASP A 51 -39.02 42.02 37.98
CA ASP A 51 -38.67 40.95 38.92
C ASP A 51 -37.21 40.53 38.76
N LYS A 52 -36.50 40.39 39.90
CA LYS A 52 -35.10 39.97 39.94
C LYS A 52 -34.99 38.50 40.31
N GLN A 53 -34.19 37.77 39.55
CA GLN A 53 -33.87 36.37 39.80
C GLN A 53 -32.53 36.26 40.52
N PHE A 54 -32.47 35.46 41.58
CA PHE A 54 -31.25 35.24 42.35
C PHE A 54 -30.50 34.02 41.84
N VAL A 55 -29.22 34.19 41.52
CA VAL A 55 -28.31 33.14 41.05
C VAL A 55 -27.25 32.89 42.13
N ASP A 56 -27.31 31.74 42.79
CA ASP A 56 -26.43 31.37 43.91
C ASP A 56 -25.09 30.77 43.43
N LEU A 57 -24.24 31.63 42.87
CA LEU A 57 -22.92 31.22 42.37
C LEU A 57 -22.02 30.53 43.42
N PRO A 58 -21.99 30.94 44.71
CA PRO A 58 -21.28 30.19 45.75
C PRO A 58 -21.75 28.74 45.86
N ALA A 59 -23.07 28.50 45.89
CA ALA A 59 -23.63 27.16 45.96
C ALA A 59 -23.33 26.35 44.68
N MET A 60 -23.23 27.00 43.53
CA MET A 60 -22.81 26.41 42.25
C MET A 60 -21.28 26.22 42.16
N GLY A 61 -20.53 26.49 43.23
CA GLY A 61 -19.10 26.24 43.31
C GLY A 61 -18.22 27.31 42.65
N ALA A 62 -18.70 28.52 42.43
CA ALA A 62 -17.85 29.62 41.95
C ALA A 62 -16.68 29.91 42.91
N THR A 63 -15.55 30.34 42.36
CA THR A 63 -14.35 30.68 43.14
C THR A 63 -13.70 31.97 42.67
N VAL A 64 -13.25 32.81 43.59
CA VAL A 64 -12.70 34.14 43.27
C VAL A 64 -11.28 34.07 42.67
N ASN A 65 -10.47 33.12 43.15
CA ASN A 65 -9.04 33.00 42.81
C ASN A 65 -8.76 32.15 41.55
N GLN A 66 -9.79 31.71 40.86
CA GLN A 66 -9.71 30.87 39.67
C GLN A 66 -10.72 31.37 38.64
N LYS A 67 -10.39 31.22 37.35
CA LYS A 67 -11.35 31.53 36.28
C LYS A 67 -12.49 30.53 36.32
N ASN A 68 -13.72 31.01 36.16
CA ASN A 68 -14.92 30.20 36.12
C ASN A 68 -15.58 30.35 34.75
N VAL A 69 -15.97 29.23 34.15
CA VAL A 69 -16.79 29.20 32.94
C VAL A 69 -18.05 28.43 33.28
N PHE A 70 -19.20 29.09 33.17
CA PHE A 70 -20.49 28.47 33.45
C PHE A 70 -21.21 28.15 32.14
N VAL A 71 -21.79 26.95 32.06
CA VAL A 71 -22.59 26.52 30.91
C VAL A 71 -23.94 26.01 31.40
N HIS A 72 -25.00 26.48 30.78
CA HIS A 72 -26.36 25.98 30.94
C HIS A 72 -26.70 25.19 29.69
N LEU A 73 -26.92 23.89 29.81
CA LEU A 73 -27.13 22.97 28.70
C LEU A 73 -28.51 22.33 28.77
N ASP A 74 -29.44 22.87 27.99
CA ASP A 74 -30.73 22.22 27.75
C ASP A 74 -30.57 21.12 26.67
N TRP A 75 -31.47 20.13 26.65
CA TRP A 75 -31.38 19.03 25.68
C TRP A 75 -32.74 18.62 25.12
N MET A 76 -32.79 18.26 23.84
CA MET A 76 -34.00 17.72 23.22
C MET A 76 -34.25 16.27 23.63
N ALA A 77 -35.46 15.97 24.08
CA ALA A 77 -35.85 14.59 24.41
C ALA A 77 -37.34 14.31 24.18
N ASN A 78 -37.65 13.03 23.97
CA ASN A 78 -38.99 12.46 24.01
C ASN A 78 -38.93 11.09 24.73
N SER A 79 -39.97 10.27 24.62
CA SER A 79 -40.02 8.97 25.29
C SER A 79 -39.01 7.92 24.79
N THR A 80 -38.38 8.14 23.62
CA THR A 80 -37.47 7.16 22.99
C THR A 80 -36.08 7.72 22.67
N ILE A 81 -35.95 9.03 22.53
CA ILE A 81 -34.71 9.72 22.15
C ILE A 81 -34.38 10.78 23.20
N THR A 82 -33.11 10.85 23.59
CA THR A 82 -32.56 11.95 24.39
C THR A 82 -31.26 12.42 23.74
N GLN A 83 -31.10 13.73 23.59
CA GLN A 83 -29.86 14.37 23.16
C GLN A 83 -29.02 14.84 24.37
N LYS A 84 -29.41 14.42 25.58
CA LYS A 84 -28.61 14.68 26.78
C LYS A 84 -27.21 14.05 26.60
N LEU A 85 -26.18 14.82 26.94
CA LEU A 85 -24.80 14.40 26.79
C LEU A 85 -24.43 13.42 27.91
N ASP A 86 -23.53 12.51 27.59
CA ASP A 86 -23.01 11.53 28.53
C ASP A 86 -22.15 12.23 29.60
N PRO A 87 -22.32 11.92 30.90
CA PRO A 87 -21.48 12.47 31.96
C PRO A 87 -19.97 12.25 31.75
N ALA A 88 -19.57 11.14 31.11
CA ALA A 88 -18.17 10.89 30.78
C ALA A 88 -17.63 11.86 29.72
N ALA A 89 -18.48 12.30 28.78
CA ALA A 89 -18.12 13.29 27.77
C ALA A 89 -17.85 14.65 28.42
N LEU A 90 -18.77 15.11 29.29
CA LEU A 90 -18.61 16.35 30.04
C LEU A 90 -17.38 16.31 30.95
N LYS A 91 -17.13 15.17 31.63
CA LYS A 91 -15.96 15.00 32.50
C LYS A 91 -14.65 15.22 31.74
N LYS A 92 -14.50 14.68 30.53
CA LYS A 92 -13.29 14.87 29.69
C LYS A 92 -12.99 16.37 29.50
N VAL A 93 -14.01 17.16 29.20
CA VAL A 93 -13.85 18.61 28.97
C VAL A 93 -13.58 19.35 30.28
N VAL A 94 -14.28 19.00 31.37
CA VAL A 94 -14.02 19.58 32.70
C VAL A 94 -12.59 19.32 33.16
N ASP A 95 -12.08 18.10 32.98
CA ASP A 95 -10.70 17.74 33.33
C ASP A 95 -9.68 18.57 32.52
N ALA A 96 -9.92 18.81 31.23
CA ALA A 96 -9.05 19.62 30.37
C ALA A 96 -8.93 21.07 30.87
N PHE A 97 -10.05 21.70 31.23
CA PHE A 97 -10.07 23.04 31.83
C PHE A 97 -9.40 23.05 33.21
N ALA A 98 -9.62 22.02 34.04
CA ALA A 98 -9.02 21.91 35.37
C ALA A 98 -7.49 21.85 35.30
N LEU A 99 -6.90 21.19 34.30
CA LEU A 99 -5.45 21.18 34.05
C LEU A 99 -4.85 22.57 33.77
N LYS A 100 -5.68 23.55 33.40
CA LYS A 100 -5.30 24.96 33.21
C LYS A 100 -5.66 25.85 34.38
N GLY A 101 -6.11 25.26 35.49
CA GLY A 101 -6.59 26.01 36.63
C GLY A 101 -7.83 26.84 36.28
N ILE A 102 -8.71 26.34 35.42
CA ILE A 102 -10.00 26.95 35.08
C ILE A 102 -11.11 26.02 35.54
N LYS A 103 -12.13 26.56 36.19
CA LYS A 103 -13.27 25.79 36.68
C LYS A 103 -14.40 25.87 35.65
N LEU A 104 -14.60 24.79 34.91
CA LEU A 104 -15.74 24.63 34.02
C LEU A 104 -16.90 23.99 34.80
N ILE A 105 -18.04 24.68 34.85
CA ILE A 105 -19.22 24.33 35.66
C ILE A 105 -20.41 24.22 34.71
N ILE A 106 -20.96 23.01 34.57
CA ILE A 106 -21.95 22.68 33.54
C ILE A 106 -23.22 22.20 34.22
N ASP A 107 -24.32 22.93 34.03
CA ASP A 107 -25.66 22.51 34.40
C ASP A 107 -26.32 21.81 33.21
N GLN A 108 -26.59 20.50 33.34
CA GLN A 108 -27.38 19.72 32.39
C GLN A 108 -28.49 18.95 33.12
N GLY A 109 -29.12 19.56 34.11
CA GLY A 109 -30.20 18.96 34.87
C GLY A 109 -29.79 18.56 36.28
N GLU A 110 -30.78 18.26 37.12
CA GLU A 110 -30.63 17.99 38.55
C GLU A 110 -29.67 16.82 38.88
N ASP A 111 -29.58 15.84 37.97
CA ASP A 111 -28.73 14.64 38.05
C ASP A 111 -27.33 14.85 37.48
N SER A 112 -27.06 15.98 36.81
CA SER A 112 -25.72 16.27 36.30
C SER A 112 -24.74 16.59 37.43
N ILE A 113 -23.46 16.26 37.24
CA ILE A 113 -22.42 16.41 38.26
C ILE A 113 -21.99 17.87 38.36
N LEU A 114 -22.18 18.47 39.54
CA LEU A 114 -21.70 19.81 39.88
C LEU A 114 -20.23 19.77 40.31
N ASN A 115 -19.84 18.75 41.07
CA ASN A 115 -18.48 18.58 41.59
C ASN A 115 -17.99 17.15 41.42
N TYR A 116 -17.11 16.94 40.45
CA TYR A 116 -16.53 15.62 40.13
C TYR A 116 -15.60 15.06 41.21
N ALA A 117 -15.16 15.85 42.19
CA ALA A 117 -14.37 15.36 43.32
C ALA A 117 -15.23 14.75 44.42
N THR A 118 -16.45 15.26 44.61
CA THR A 118 -17.38 14.81 45.66
C THR A 118 -18.55 13.99 45.11
N ASN A 119 -18.75 13.99 43.79
CA ASN A 119 -19.94 13.49 43.10
C ASN A 119 -21.25 14.19 43.50
N ASP A 120 -21.16 15.43 44.01
CA ASP A 120 -22.36 16.23 44.24
C ASP A 120 -23.03 16.56 42.90
N THR A 121 -24.35 16.37 42.83
CA THR A 121 -25.16 16.75 41.67
C THR A 121 -25.72 18.16 41.81
N TRP A 122 -26.25 18.72 40.73
CA TRP A 122 -26.89 20.04 40.76
C TRP A 122 -28.14 20.08 41.65
N GLY A 123 -28.94 19.01 41.66
CA GLY A 123 -30.20 18.96 42.38
C GLY A 123 -31.07 20.20 42.12
N ASN A 124 -31.62 20.80 43.17
CA ASN A 124 -32.47 21.98 43.08
C ASN A 124 -31.74 23.27 42.62
N LEU A 125 -30.41 23.25 42.45
CA LEU A 125 -29.70 24.37 41.82
C LEU A 125 -29.82 24.34 40.31
N SER A 126 -30.24 23.22 39.70
CA SER A 126 -30.40 23.10 38.26
C SER A 126 -31.55 23.96 37.76
N GLU A 127 -31.32 24.68 36.68
CA GLU A 127 -32.38 25.30 35.86
C GLU A 127 -32.41 24.71 34.44
N ALA A 128 -31.43 23.86 34.10
CA ALA A 128 -31.41 23.16 32.83
C ALA A 128 -32.46 22.06 32.76
N LYS A 129 -33.02 21.86 31.56
CA LYS A 129 -34.17 20.99 31.37
C LYS A 129 -34.22 20.29 30.02
N ALA A 130 -35.01 19.22 30.00
CA ALA A 130 -35.43 18.59 28.76
C ALA A 130 -36.38 19.53 27.99
N LEU A 131 -36.04 19.77 26.73
CA LEU A 131 -36.86 20.45 25.73
C LEU A 131 -37.64 19.41 24.93
N THR A 132 -38.80 19.81 24.43
CA THR A 132 -39.57 18.97 23.48
C THR A 132 -38.70 18.61 22.30
N TYR A 133 -38.59 17.31 22.01
CA TYR A 133 -37.84 16.82 20.87
C TYR A 133 -38.29 17.45 19.55
N GLN A 134 -37.31 17.91 18.77
CA GLN A 134 -37.47 18.28 17.38
C GLN A 134 -36.42 17.52 16.58
N ALA A 135 -36.82 16.98 15.42
CA ALA A 135 -35.88 16.31 14.53
C ALA A 135 -34.81 17.28 13.97
N SER A 136 -35.14 18.56 13.94
CA SER A 136 -34.18 19.63 13.62
C SER A 136 -34.58 20.93 14.31
N LEU A 137 -33.60 21.65 14.84
CA LEU A 137 -33.76 22.98 15.42
C LEU A 137 -33.46 24.04 14.36
N GLY A 138 -34.37 25.01 14.19
CA GLY A 138 -34.16 26.17 13.31
C GLY A 138 -34.15 25.84 11.82
N THR A 139 -33.61 26.77 11.03
CA THR A 139 -33.57 26.68 9.56
C THR A 139 -32.21 27.08 9.03
N THR A 140 -31.82 26.48 7.92
CA THR A 140 -30.61 26.85 7.17
C THR A 140 -30.97 27.68 5.95
N GLY A 141 -30.03 28.53 5.53
CA GLY A 141 -30.11 29.35 4.32
C GLY A 141 -28.76 29.44 3.63
N VAL A 142 -28.66 30.27 2.59
CA VAL A 142 -27.41 30.51 1.87
C VAL A 142 -27.16 32.02 1.84
N ASP A 143 -25.95 32.46 2.20
CA ASP A 143 -25.58 33.87 2.14
C ASP A 143 -25.30 34.34 0.70
N ALA A 144 -25.00 35.62 0.52
CA ALA A 144 -24.69 36.19 -0.80
C ALA A 144 -23.40 35.62 -1.44
N GLY A 145 -22.53 35.01 -0.63
CA GLY A 145 -21.30 34.35 -1.07
C GLY A 145 -21.50 32.87 -1.43
N GLY A 146 -22.70 32.33 -1.27
CA GLY A 146 -22.99 30.91 -1.49
C GLY A 146 -22.68 30.02 -0.29
N ASN A 147 -22.32 30.58 0.86
CA ASN A 147 -22.05 29.79 2.06
C ASN A 147 -23.35 29.40 2.74
N LEU A 148 -23.41 28.17 3.23
CA LEU A 148 -24.51 27.73 4.07
C LEU A 148 -24.52 28.53 5.37
N THR A 149 -25.71 28.82 5.88
CA THR A 149 -25.91 29.60 7.09
C THR A 149 -27.02 29.02 7.95
N TYR A 150 -27.00 29.31 9.25
CA TYR A 150 -28.04 28.94 10.21
C TYR A 150 -28.73 30.17 10.78
N ASP A 151 -30.06 30.13 10.88
CA ASP A 151 -30.92 31.15 11.49
C ASP A 151 -31.21 30.84 12.96
N TRP A 152 -30.73 31.71 13.85
CA TRP A 152 -30.85 31.60 15.30
C TRP A 152 -32.25 31.90 15.85
N THR A 153 -33.24 32.24 15.02
CA THR A 153 -34.60 32.63 15.46
C THR A 153 -35.26 31.55 16.33
N ALA A 154 -35.19 30.28 15.93
CA ALA A 154 -35.80 29.19 16.71
C ALA A 154 -35.06 28.95 18.04
N PHE A 155 -33.73 29.03 18.03
CA PHE A 155 -32.91 28.96 19.25
C PHE A 155 -33.26 30.10 20.22
N ASN A 156 -33.35 31.33 19.69
CA ASN A 156 -33.68 32.51 20.48
C ASN A 156 -35.10 32.43 21.05
N ALA A 157 -36.06 31.88 20.30
CA ALA A 157 -37.41 31.64 20.80
C ALA A 157 -37.42 30.71 22.02
N ILE A 158 -36.60 29.66 22.04
CA ILE A 158 -36.46 28.77 23.21
C ILE A 158 -35.77 29.50 24.36
N LYS A 159 -34.66 30.19 24.07
CA LYS A 159 -33.87 30.96 25.05
C LYS A 159 -34.72 32.01 25.78
N ASP A 160 -35.58 32.70 25.05
CA ASP A 160 -36.36 33.85 25.51
C ASP A 160 -37.81 33.50 25.91
N ALA A 161 -38.23 32.24 25.77
CA ALA A 161 -39.54 31.77 26.20
C ALA A 161 -39.77 31.99 27.71
N PRO A 162 -41.03 32.10 28.17
CA PRO A 162 -41.33 32.02 29.60
C PRO A 162 -40.74 30.75 30.22
N LEU A 163 -40.08 30.87 31.37
CA LEU A 163 -39.34 29.79 32.02
C LEU A 163 -38.14 29.26 31.20
N GLY A 164 -37.76 29.90 30.09
CA GLY A 164 -36.55 29.62 29.33
C GLY A 164 -35.31 30.22 29.97
N PHE A 165 -34.13 29.96 29.39
CA PHE A 165 -32.83 30.38 29.93
C PHE A 165 -32.77 31.83 30.39
N LYS A 166 -33.27 32.78 29.58
CA LYS A 166 -33.23 34.21 29.93
C LYS A 166 -33.97 34.51 31.23
N SER A 167 -35.06 33.81 31.51
CA SER A 167 -35.88 34.00 32.71
C SER A 167 -35.23 33.48 33.99
N THR A 168 -34.10 32.77 33.92
CA THR A 168 -33.34 32.29 35.10
C THR A 168 -32.40 33.35 35.68
N GLY A 169 -32.19 34.47 34.96
CA GLY A 169 -31.19 35.47 35.34
C GLY A 169 -29.74 35.07 35.06
N ARG A 170 -29.48 33.92 34.43
CA ARG A 170 -28.13 33.39 34.20
C ARG A 170 -27.39 33.97 33.00
N SER A 171 -28.06 34.70 32.11
CA SER A 171 -27.46 35.21 30.86
C SER A 171 -26.18 36.05 30.99
N PRO A 172 -25.94 36.87 32.04
CA PRO A 172 -24.69 37.61 32.16
C PRO A 172 -23.55 36.76 32.75
N ILE A 173 -23.78 35.48 33.02
CA ILE A 173 -22.86 34.58 33.74
C ILE A 173 -22.62 33.26 32.99
N PHE A 174 -23.63 32.72 32.32
CA PHE A 174 -23.60 31.40 31.67
C PHE A 174 -23.55 31.52 30.14
N HIS A 175 -22.75 30.67 29.51
CA HIS A 175 -22.96 30.29 28.12
C HIS A 175 -24.20 29.39 28.04
N TYR A 176 -25.07 29.64 27.07
CA TYR A 176 -26.28 28.87 26.85
C TYR A 176 -26.09 27.90 25.68
N ALA A 177 -26.33 26.63 25.96
CA ALA A 177 -26.18 25.54 25.02
C ALA A 177 -27.49 24.77 24.88
N ILE A 178 -27.77 24.30 23.66
CA ILE A 178 -28.83 23.32 23.40
C ILE A 178 -28.21 22.10 22.73
N ALA A 179 -28.39 20.93 23.32
CA ALA A 179 -28.16 19.67 22.61
C ALA A 179 -29.43 19.33 21.79
N ALA A 180 -29.37 19.60 20.50
CA ALA A 180 -30.40 19.33 19.51
C ALA A 180 -30.13 18.00 18.79
N HIS A 181 -31.12 17.47 18.07
CA HIS A 181 -30.89 16.31 17.21
C HIS A 181 -30.10 16.75 15.96
N ASN A 182 -30.70 17.57 15.09
CA ASN A 182 -30.00 18.23 13.98
C ASN A 182 -30.26 19.74 14.02
N ILE A 183 -29.60 20.51 13.16
CA ILE A 183 -29.91 21.92 12.89
C ILE A 183 -30.28 22.16 11.43
N GLY A 184 -31.33 22.96 11.21
CA GLY A 184 -31.90 23.23 9.88
C GLY A 184 -32.07 21.97 9.02
N THR A 185 -31.49 21.95 7.83
CA THR A 185 -31.58 20.81 6.89
C THR A 185 -30.27 20.03 6.75
N VAL A 186 -29.33 20.18 7.70
CA VAL A 186 -27.99 19.61 7.60
C VAL A 186 -27.64 18.67 8.75
N THR A 187 -26.54 17.95 8.59
CA THR A 187 -26.10 16.84 9.43
C THR A 187 -24.80 17.14 10.17
N ASN A 188 -24.47 18.41 10.42
CA ASN A 188 -23.21 18.82 11.04
C ASN A 188 -23.21 18.67 12.58
N SER A 189 -22.03 18.76 13.21
CA SER A 189 -21.83 18.48 14.63
C SER A 189 -22.42 19.51 15.58
N GLY A 190 -22.50 20.77 15.18
CA GLY A 190 -22.96 21.85 16.05
C GLY A 190 -22.99 23.20 15.33
N ILE A 191 -23.05 24.27 16.12
CA ILE A 191 -22.73 25.64 15.69
C ILE A 191 -22.63 26.55 16.92
N ALA A 192 -21.73 27.52 16.89
CA ALA A 192 -21.58 28.53 17.93
C ALA A 192 -21.29 29.92 17.37
N GLY A 193 -21.61 30.94 18.16
CA GLY A 193 -21.24 32.32 17.82
C GLY A 193 -19.78 32.59 18.22
N LEU A 194 -18.93 32.96 17.26
CA LEU A 194 -17.54 33.36 17.54
C LEU A 194 -17.49 34.56 18.51
N GLY A 195 -16.89 34.37 19.68
CA GLY A 195 -16.86 35.38 20.75
C GLY A 195 -18.25 35.67 21.36
N GLY A 196 -19.20 34.77 21.17
CA GLY A 196 -20.55 34.83 21.70
C GLY A 196 -20.72 34.07 23.02
N SER A 197 -21.97 33.75 23.34
CA SER A 197 -22.33 32.94 24.53
C SER A 197 -23.39 31.87 24.21
N ASN A 198 -23.66 31.60 22.94
CA ASN A 198 -24.71 30.69 22.50
C ASN A 198 -24.07 29.60 21.63
N LEU A 199 -24.44 28.35 21.89
CA LEU A 199 -23.97 27.22 21.09
C LEU A 199 -25.03 26.12 20.96
N ILE A 200 -24.89 25.29 19.93
CA ILE A 200 -25.73 24.11 19.69
C ILE A 200 -24.82 22.92 19.45
N ILE A 201 -25.18 21.78 20.05
CA ILE A 201 -24.62 20.46 19.73
C ILE A 201 -25.70 19.70 18.94
N SER A 202 -25.37 19.10 17.80
CA SER A 202 -26.33 18.47 16.88
C SER A 202 -25.87 17.11 16.36
N LEU A 203 -25.66 16.16 17.28
CA LEU A 203 -25.08 14.84 16.96
C LEU A 203 -26.10 13.78 16.51
N GLY A 204 -27.30 14.20 16.12
CA GLY A 204 -28.41 13.34 15.70
C GLY A 204 -28.13 12.48 14.48
N SER A 205 -27.24 12.93 13.61
CA SER A 205 -26.81 12.21 12.40
C SER A 205 -25.49 11.43 12.59
N PHE A 206 -24.94 11.41 13.81
CA PHE A 206 -23.71 10.71 14.16
C PHE A 206 -24.00 9.35 14.81
N ALA A 207 -22.96 8.68 15.31
CA ALA A 207 -23.06 7.33 15.86
C ALA A 207 -24.19 7.22 16.89
N GLY A 208 -25.08 6.23 16.72
CA GLY A 208 -26.19 5.98 17.64
C GLY A 208 -27.27 7.07 17.70
N GLY A 209 -27.23 8.07 16.80
CA GLY A 209 -28.21 9.17 16.78
C GLY A 209 -28.03 10.23 17.89
N VAL A 210 -26.90 10.18 18.60
CA VAL A 210 -26.50 11.11 19.69
C VAL A 210 -24.97 11.35 19.73
N GLY A 211 -24.22 10.65 18.88
CA GLY A 211 -22.75 10.62 18.92
C GLY A 211 -22.18 9.71 20.01
N THR A 212 -20.94 9.27 19.81
CA THR A 212 -20.15 8.60 20.87
C THR A 212 -19.76 9.58 21.98
N VAL A 213 -19.30 9.07 23.13
CA VAL A 213 -18.76 9.90 24.23
C VAL A 213 -17.69 10.88 23.74
N ASP A 214 -16.81 10.42 22.85
CA ASP A 214 -15.73 11.21 22.27
C ASP A 214 -16.25 12.28 21.29
N GLN A 215 -17.22 11.93 20.43
CA GLN A 215 -17.87 12.90 19.54
C GLN A 215 -18.60 13.99 20.34
N GLN A 216 -19.26 13.62 21.44
CA GLN A 216 -19.94 14.54 22.35
C GLN A 216 -18.97 15.46 23.07
N ALA A 217 -17.89 14.93 23.66
CA ALA A 217 -16.88 15.71 24.36
C ALA A 217 -16.20 16.70 23.42
N GLY A 218 -15.79 16.21 22.26
CA GLY A 218 -15.13 16.96 21.22
C GLY A 218 -15.97 18.10 20.67
N THR A 219 -17.20 17.80 20.27
CA THR A 219 -18.13 18.82 19.78
C THR A 219 -18.46 19.84 20.85
N PHE A 220 -18.79 19.42 22.08
CA PHE A 220 -19.07 20.37 23.16
C PHE A 220 -17.89 21.32 23.43
N MET A 221 -16.67 20.78 23.48
CA MET A 221 -15.47 21.58 23.70
C MET A 221 -15.17 22.51 22.50
N HIS A 222 -15.38 22.03 21.27
CA HIS A 222 -15.19 22.81 20.06
C HIS A 222 -16.13 24.03 20.01
N GLU A 223 -17.43 23.80 20.20
CA GLU A 223 -18.44 24.86 20.16
C GLU A 223 -18.29 25.85 21.33
N LEU A 224 -17.85 25.37 22.50
CA LEU A 224 -17.48 26.25 23.60
C LEU A 224 -16.23 27.09 23.25
N GLY A 225 -15.28 26.53 22.50
CA GLY A 225 -14.08 27.22 22.03
C GLY A 225 -14.41 28.42 21.14
N HIS A 226 -15.39 28.28 20.23
CA HIS A 226 -15.92 29.39 19.45
C HIS A 226 -16.48 30.52 20.31
N ASN A 227 -17.29 30.20 21.33
CA ASN A 227 -17.76 31.21 22.27
C ASN A 227 -16.58 31.89 23.00
N LEU A 228 -15.55 31.12 23.36
CA LEU A 228 -14.32 31.62 23.97
C LEU A 228 -13.36 32.29 22.96
N GLY A 229 -13.79 32.49 21.72
CA GLY A 229 -13.11 33.32 20.72
C GLY A 229 -12.05 32.61 19.88
N LEU A 230 -12.06 31.28 19.85
CA LEU A 230 -11.25 30.47 18.94
C LEU A 230 -12.01 30.21 17.64
N ASP A 231 -11.28 30.20 16.54
CA ASP A 231 -11.77 29.75 15.23
C ASP A 231 -11.20 28.33 14.93
N HIS A 232 -11.54 27.71 13.80
CA HIS A 232 -11.13 26.33 13.49
C HIS A 232 -9.61 26.12 13.39
N GLY A 233 -8.86 27.18 13.12
CA GLY A 233 -7.40 27.24 13.17
C GLY A 233 -6.86 27.95 14.42
N GLY A 234 -7.71 28.19 15.42
CA GLY A 234 -7.41 28.91 16.66
C GLY A 234 -7.55 30.41 16.46
N GLY A 235 -6.59 31.03 15.75
CA GLY A 235 -6.61 32.46 15.42
C GLY A 235 -7.17 32.81 14.05
N ASP A 236 -7.48 31.81 13.23
CA ASP A 236 -7.94 31.90 11.85
C ASP A 236 -8.93 30.77 11.52
N ALA A 237 -9.61 30.87 10.38
CA ALA A 237 -10.57 29.87 9.92
C ALA A 237 -9.94 28.67 9.17
N VAL A 238 -8.59 28.57 9.13
CA VAL A 238 -7.91 27.51 8.37
C VAL A 238 -7.91 26.23 9.20
N ASN A 239 -8.58 25.21 8.67
CA ASN A 239 -8.75 23.94 9.34
C ASN A 239 -7.71 22.89 8.90
N ASN A 240 -7.70 21.71 9.53
CA ASN A 240 -6.85 20.57 9.19
C ASN A 240 -5.34 20.88 9.16
N LYS A 241 -4.91 21.86 9.97
CA LYS A 241 -3.49 22.24 10.06
C LYS A 241 -2.72 21.20 10.88
N PRO A 242 -1.72 20.48 10.32
CA PRO A 242 -1.02 19.43 11.06
C PRO A 242 -0.19 19.93 12.25
N ASN A 243 0.13 21.23 12.29
CA ASN A 243 0.82 21.87 13.41
C ASN A 243 -0.12 22.53 14.44
N TYR A 244 -1.43 22.37 14.30
CA TYR A 244 -2.43 22.91 15.23
C TYR A 244 -3.16 21.77 15.93
N LEU A 245 -2.57 21.32 17.04
CA LEU A 245 -3.02 20.17 17.83
C LEU A 245 -4.07 20.61 18.85
N SER A 246 -5.30 20.82 18.36
CA SER A 246 -6.45 21.29 19.15
C SER A 246 -7.74 20.59 18.74
N VAL A 247 -8.68 20.44 19.66
CA VAL A 247 -10.06 20.01 19.34
C VAL A 247 -10.80 20.99 18.41
N MET A 248 -10.33 22.23 18.29
CA MET A 248 -10.84 23.19 17.30
C MET A 248 -10.49 22.79 15.86
N ASN A 249 -9.47 21.96 15.67
CA ASN A 249 -9.10 21.41 14.37
C ASN A 249 -9.93 20.13 14.12
N TYR A 250 -10.58 20.06 12.97
CA TYR A 250 -11.43 18.94 12.56
C TYR A 250 -10.71 17.60 12.59
N SER A 251 -9.42 17.58 12.28
CA SER A 251 -8.60 16.37 12.40
C SER A 251 -8.68 15.70 13.78
N PHE A 252 -8.99 16.46 14.83
CA PHE A 252 -9.04 15.98 16.21
C PHE A 252 -10.38 16.20 16.92
N GLN A 253 -11.32 16.95 16.32
CA GLN A 253 -12.59 17.30 16.97
C GLN A 253 -13.33 16.05 17.46
N MET A 254 -13.45 15.00 16.64
CA MET A 254 -14.34 13.87 16.95
C MET A 254 -13.67 12.68 17.61
N THR A 255 -12.35 12.59 17.50
CA THR A 255 -11.51 11.48 17.97
C THR A 255 -10.60 11.88 19.13
N GLY A 256 -10.45 13.19 19.38
CA GLY A 256 -9.49 13.74 20.32
C GLY A 256 -8.06 13.78 19.76
N LEU A 257 -7.20 14.52 20.45
CA LEU A 257 -5.77 14.54 20.19
C LEU A 257 -5.17 13.15 20.45
N ILE A 258 -4.18 12.83 19.63
CA ILE A 258 -3.34 11.65 19.80
C ILE A 258 -2.23 12.03 20.77
N LYS A 259 -2.19 11.38 21.92
CA LYS A 259 -1.18 11.62 22.95
C LYS A 259 -0.53 10.30 23.34
N ASP A 260 0.80 10.25 23.30
CA ASP A 260 1.59 9.05 23.57
C ASP A 260 1.09 7.83 22.75
N GLY A 261 0.75 8.06 21.48
CA GLY A 261 0.23 7.06 20.55
C GLY A 261 -1.25 6.65 20.75
N GLN A 262 -2.01 7.35 21.60
CA GLN A 262 -3.41 7.04 21.89
C GLN A 262 -4.32 8.24 21.61
N ALA A 263 -5.36 8.03 20.80
CA ALA A 263 -6.42 9.02 20.59
C ALA A 263 -7.35 9.13 21.82
N GLY A 264 -8.22 10.15 21.84
CA GLY A 264 -9.24 10.33 22.88
C GLY A 264 -8.92 11.35 23.97
N THR A 265 -7.82 12.11 23.82
CA THR A 265 -7.50 13.26 24.68
C THR A 265 -8.14 14.53 24.13
N PHE A 266 -9.12 15.10 24.82
CA PHE A 266 -9.75 16.35 24.40
C PHE A 266 -9.10 17.53 25.09
N ASP A 267 -8.46 18.39 24.31
CA ASP A 267 -7.74 19.55 24.81
C ASP A 267 -7.69 20.64 23.73
N TYR A 268 -7.50 21.88 24.15
CA TYR A 268 -7.07 22.93 23.24
C TYR A 268 -5.55 22.92 23.09
N SER A 269 -5.06 23.54 22.02
CA SER A 269 -3.62 23.64 21.78
C SER A 269 -2.93 24.41 22.92
N ARG A 270 -1.74 23.93 23.31
CA ARG A 270 -0.93 24.47 24.41
C ARG A 270 0.30 25.24 23.93
N PHE A 271 0.50 25.33 22.62
CA PHE A 271 1.67 25.95 22.02
C PHE A 271 1.35 26.38 20.58
N GLU A 272 2.08 27.39 20.10
CA GLU A 272 1.92 27.88 18.72
C GLU A 272 2.63 26.99 17.69
N GLY A 273 3.73 26.34 18.09
CA GLY A 273 4.52 25.50 17.20
C GLY A 273 5.25 26.29 16.11
N LYS A 274 5.89 25.58 15.18
CA LYS A 274 6.56 26.18 14.02
C LYS A 274 5.59 26.26 12.83
N PRO A 275 5.55 27.37 12.08
CA PRO A 275 4.81 27.43 10.83
C PRO A 275 5.29 26.38 9.81
N LEU A 276 4.34 25.74 9.12
CA LEU A 276 4.61 24.79 8.05
C LEU A 276 4.39 25.48 6.70
N ASN A 277 5.42 25.52 5.86
CA ASN A 277 5.31 26.05 4.50
C ASN A 277 5.10 24.87 3.53
N GLU A 278 3.91 24.74 2.96
CA GLU A 278 3.54 23.66 2.02
C GLU A 278 4.33 23.68 0.70
N GLY A 279 5.04 24.77 0.42
CA GLY A 279 6.03 24.86 -0.65
C GLY A 279 7.40 24.29 -0.30
N SER A 280 7.71 24.08 0.99
CA SER A 280 9.02 23.64 1.49
C SER A 280 8.91 23.07 2.92
N LEU A 281 8.47 21.81 3.00
CA LEU A 281 8.32 21.02 4.21
C LEU A 281 9.58 20.18 4.45
N ASN A 282 9.91 19.96 5.72
CA ASN A 282 11.08 19.17 6.10
C ASN A 282 10.61 17.86 6.75
N GLU A 283 10.71 16.77 5.99
CA GLU A 283 10.25 15.45 6.43
C GLU A 283 11.11 14.85 7.55
N PRO A 284 12.46 14.90 7.50
CA PRO A 284 13.30 14.30 8.54
C PRO A 284 13.09 14.80 9.98
N ILE A 285 12.44 15.95 10.18
CA ILE A 285 12.32 16.59 11.51
C ILE A 285 10.90 16.65 12.08
N GLY A 286 9.86 16.39 11.27
CA GLY A 286 8.47 16.54 11.70
C GLY A 286 8.13 17.96 12.20
N LEU A 287 7.38 18.02 13.30
CA LEU A 287 6.99 19.25 14.01
C LEU A 287 8.05 19.68 15.06
N THR A 288 7.69 20.61 15.95
CA THR A 288 8.58 21.08 17.03
C THR A 288 8.61 20.13 18.22
N ILE A 289 9.62 20.28 19.07
CA ILE A 289 9.76 19.51 20.32
C ILE A 289 8.54 19.64 21.26
N ASP A 290 7.79 20.75 21.18
CA ASP A 290 6.55 20.93 21.95
C ASP A 290 5.48 19.87 21.59
N ALA A 291 5.60 19.25 20.40
CA ALA A 291 4.75 18.18 19.92
C ALA A 291 5.28 16.76 20.23
N ALA A 292 6.36 16.59 20.99
CA ALA A 292 7.03 15.29 21.20
C ALA A 292 6.19 14.19 21.88
N HIS A 293 5.02 14.55 22.43
CA HIS A 293 4.06 13.61 23.02
C HIS A 293 2.78 13.48 22.21
N TYR A 294 2.72 14.11 21.05
CA TYR A 294 1.52 14.20 20.24
C TYR A 294 1.70 13.47 18.91
N GLY A 295 0.62 12.89 18.41
CA GLY A 295 0.49 12.55 17.00
C GLY A 295 -0.14 13.70 16.21
N THR A 296 -0.20 13.57 14.89
CA THR A 296 -0.88 14.52 14.02
C THR A 296 -1.54 13.82 12.83
N THR A 297 -2.44 14.53 12.17
CA THR A 297 -3.09 14.10 10.93
C THR A 297 -2.77 15.12 9.86
N HIS A 298 -2.39 14.66 8.67
CA HIS A 298 -2.13 15.49 7.50
C HIS A 298 -2.79 14.92 6.26
N TYR A 299 -3.05 15.80 5.30
CA TYR A 299 -3.60 15.39 4.02
C TYR A 299 -2.50 14.84 3.13
N CYS A 300 -2.74 13.66 2.56
CA CYS A 300 -1.89 13.07 1.54
C CYS A 300 -2.52 13.28 0.16
N PRO A 301 -1.82 13.93 -0.79
CA PRO A 301 -2.26 14.03 -2.17
C PRO A 301 -2.41 12.66 -2.85
N ALA A 302 -3.20 12.62 -3.93
CA ALA A 302 -3.34 11.41 -4.74
C ALA A 302 -2.01 11.02 -5.38
N THR A 303 -1.68 9.74 -5.33
CA THR A 303 -0.51 9.14 -6.00
C THR A 303 -0.99 8.22 -7.12
N LYS A 304 -0.05 7.56 -7.84
CA LYS A 304 -0.42 6.53 -8.82
C LYS A 304 -1.10 5.31 -8.18
N THR A 305 -0.82 5.04 -6.90
CA THR A 305 -1.20 3.81 -6.20
C THR A 305 -2.28 4.02 -5.14
N ALA A 306 -2.59 5.26 -4.77
CA ALA A 306 -3.60 5.56 -3.76
C ALA A 306 -4.32 6.90 -4.01
N SER A 307 -5.63 6.92 -3.76
CA SER A 307 -6.46 8.13 -3.77
C SER A 307 -5.99 9.14 -2.72
N ALA A 308 -6.29 10.42 -2.87
CA ALA A 308 -5.98 11.40 -1.82
C ALA A 308 -6.79 11.13 -0.54
N GLY A 309 -6.26 11.50 0.62
CA GLY A 309 -6.93 11.32 1.91
C GLY A 309 -6.08 11.70 3.11
N PHE A 310 -6.70 11.81 4.28
CA PHE A 310 -5.99 12.11 5.52
C PHE A 310 -5.28 10.87 6.07
N VAL A 311 -4.04 11.07 6.54
CA VAL A 311 -3.22 10.06 7.19
C VAL A 311 -2.85 10.56 8.57
N THR A 312 -2.90 9.65 9.53
CA THR A 312 -2.64 9.93 10.95
C THR A 312 -1.35 9.25 11.38
N VAL A 313 -0.43 10.01 11.97
CA VAL A 313 0.86 9.53 12.49
C VAL A 313 0.90 9.63 14.01
N ALA A 314 1.55 8.67 14.67
CA ALA A 314 1.55 8.55 16.13
C ALA A 314 2.46 9.55 16.84
N ASP A 315 3.56 9.94 16.19
CA ASP A 315 4.58 10.84 16.73
C ASP A 315 4.81 11.98 15.74
N ALA A 316 4.34 13.17 16.10
CA ALA A 316 4.42 14.35 15.28
C ALA A 316 5.81 15.01 15.34
N TYR A 317 6.69 14.59 16.25
CA TYR A 317 8.08 15.05 16.36
C TYR A 317 9.08 14.13 15.62
N ALA A 318 8.66 12.92 15.29
CA ALA A 318 9.40 12.01 14.42
C ALA A 318 9.39 12.48 12.94
N PRO A 319 10.19 11.86 12.05
CA PRO A 319 10.09 12.12 10.62
C PRO A 319 8.66 11.88 10.10
N ILE A 320 8.12 12.83 9.35
CA ILE A 320 6.78 12.74 8.73
C ILE A 320 6.95 12.82 7.22
N ASP A 321 6.37 11.86 6.52
CA ASP A 321 6.30 11.83 5.05
C ASP A 321 5.17 12.76 4.59
N TRP A 322 5.53 14.03 4.38
CA TRP A 322 4.57 15.09 4.09
C TRP A 322 3.98 14.98 2.69
N ASP A 323 4.74 14.48 1.72
CA ASP A 323 4.26 14.28 0.34
C ASP A 323 3.73 12.86 0.08
N CYS A 324 3.83 11.98 1.07
CA CYS A 324 3.28 10.64 1.12
C CYS A 324 3.84 9.72 0.01
N ASN A 325 5.12 9.90 -0.34
CA ASN A 325 5.85 9.09 -1.31
C ASN A 325 6.39 7.76 -0.72
N GLY A 326 6.20 7.55 0.58
CA GLY A 326 6.64 6.43 1.40
C GLY A 326 7.94 6.71 2.15
N SER A 327 8.58 7.86 2.00
CA SER A 327 9.91 8.13 2.53
C SER A 327 9.99 9.53 3.13
N ALA A 328 10.17 9.61 4.44
CA ALA A 328 10.38 10.88 5.15
C ALA A 328 11.85 11.36 5.13
N ASN A 329 12.40 11.63 3.93
CA ASN A 329 13.81 12.01 3.76
C ASN A 329 14.04 13.32 3.00
N ASN A 330 12.99 14.00 2.54
CA ASN A 330 13.07 15.24 1.78
C ASN A 330 13.00 16.47 2.70
N ALA A 331 14.06 17.28 2.71
CA ALA A 331 14.13 18.50 3.52
C ALA A 331 13.37 19.69 2.91
N THR A 332 12.86 19.55 1.69
CA THR A 332 12.15 20.59 0.92
C THR A 332 10.96 19.99 0.16
N ALA A 333 10.23 19.06 0.78
CA ALA A 333 9.02 18.48 0.20
C ALA A 333 7.97 19.56 -0.08
N SER A 334 7.13 19.35 -1.08
CA SER A 334 6.04 20.30 -1.38
C SER A 334 4.74 19.57 -1.63
N ALA A 335 3.83 19.68 -0.67
CA ALA A 335 2.53 19.03 -0.66
C ALA A 335 1.49 19.95 -0.01
N ASP A 336 0.26 19.85 -0.48
CA ASP A 336 -0.92 20.34 0.24
C ASP A 336 -1.19 19.36 1.38
N ILE A 337 -1.00 19.81 2.62
CA ILE A 337 -1.07 18.98 3.83
C ILE A 337 -2.31 19.27 4.69
N ASN A 338 -3.14 20.24 4.31
CA ASN A 338 -4.43 20.52 4.96
C ASN A 338 -5.64 20.17 4.06
N GLY A 339 -5.42 19.83 2.79
CA GLY A 339 -6.43 19.39 1.83
C GLY A 339 -7.26 20.52 1.23
N ASP A 340 -6.78 21.77 1.28
CA ASP A 340 -7.51 22.94 0.75
C ASP A 340 -7.25 23.22 -0.74
N SER A 341 -6.46 22.36 -1.41
CA SER A 341 -6.03 22.48 -2.80
C SER A 341 -5.08 23.65 -3.10
N ALA A 342 -4.59 24.34 -2.07
CA ALA A 342 -3.56 25.36 -2.16
C ALA A 342 -2.32 24.94 -1.36
N LYS A 343 -1.22 25.67 -1.56
CA LYS A 343 0.03 25.48 -0.82
C LYS A 343 0.40 26.79 -0.17
N ASN A 344 0.09 26.90 1.10
CA ASN A 344 0.20 28.08 1.94
C ASN A 344 1.21 27.87 3.07
N THR A 345 1.32 28.89 3.94
CA THR A 345 1.99 28.72 5.23
C THR A 345 0.94 28.54 6.31
N LEU A 346 0.95 27.38 6.95
CA LEU A 346 0.05 27.02 8.03
C LEU A 346 0.70 27.43 9.36
N ASN A 347 0.07 28.38 10.06
CA ASN A 347 0.50 28.80 11.39
C ASN A 347 -0.26 27.99 12.44
N GLY A 348 0.45 27.44 13.44
CA GLY A 348 -0.20 26.90 14.62
C GLY A 348 -0.66 28.02 15.56
N TYR A 349 -1.24 27.65 16.70
CA TYR A 349 -1.84 28.60 17.62
C TYR A 349 -1.89 28.04 19.04
N ASP A 350 -1.53 28.85 20.05
CA ASP A 350 -1.71 28.50 21.47
C ASP A 350 -3.08 28.98 21.94
N ASP A 351 -4.05 28.08 21.93
CA ASP A 351 -5.43 28.38 22.28
C ASP A 351 -5.58 28.82 23.72
N TRP A 352 -4.99 28.06 24.64
CA TRP A 352 -5.16 28.28 26.08
C TRP A 352 -4.68 29.66 26.52
N LYS A 353 -3.65 30.18 25.87
CA LYS A 353 -3.14 31.53 26.10
C LYS A 353 -4.07 32.63 25.56
N ASN A 354 -4.87 32.32 24.53
CA ASN A 354 -5.66 33.29 23.79
C ASN A 354 -7.18 33.22 24.03
N LEU A 355 -7.66 32.29 24.87
CA LEU A 355 -9.07 32.22 25.27
C LEU A 355 -9.60 33.56 25.81
N LYS A 356 -10.79 33.94 25.35
CA LYS A 356 -11.53 35.14 25.76
C LYS A 356 -12.69 34.73 26.66
N PHE A 357 -12.62 35.15 27.92
CA PHE A 357 -13.66 34.84 28.91
C PHE A 357 -14.75 35.92 29.03
N LYS A 358 -14.41 37.15 28.64
CA LYS A 358 -15.37 38.26 28.57
C LYS A 358 -15.92 38.39 27.15
N VAL A 359 -16.88 37.54 26.85
CA VAL A 359 -17.45 37.31 25.51
C VAL A 359 -18.97 37.35 25.58
N GLY A 360 -19.63 37.68 24.47
CA GLY A 360 -21.08 37.88 24.43
C GLY A 360 -21.58 38.79 25.58
N ALA A 361 -22.46 38.23 26.42
CA ALA A 361 -23.02 38.91 27.59
C ALA A 361 -22.27 38.66 28.91
N ILE A 362 -21.25 37.80 28.91
CA ILE A 362 -20.57 37.37 30.15
C ILE A 362 -19.88 38.55 30.82
N GLY A 363 -20.23 38.77 32.09
CA GLY A 363 -19.74 39.88 32.89
C GLY A 363 -20.36 41.24 32.59
N ASN A 364 -21.37 41.31 31.71
CA ASN A 364 -22.08 42.55 31.39
C ASN A 364 -23.49 42.54 31.97
N ALA A 365 -23.76 43.45 32.90
CA ALA A 365 -25.09 43.62 33.52
C ALA A 365 -26.07 44.46 32.66
N GLY A 366 -25.65 44.94 31.50
CA GLY A 366 -26.49 45.71 30.57
C GLY A 366 -26.97 44.91 29.36
N ASN A 367 -27.88 45.50 28.57
CA ASN A 367 -28.30 44.93 27.29
C ASN A 367 -27.09 44.81 26.35
N VAL A 368 -26.70 43.59 26.04
CA VAL A 368 -25.68 43.30 25.01
C VAL A 368 -26.38 43.32 23.65
N PRO A 369 -25.79 43.93 22.61
CA PRO A 369 -26.34 43.89 21.27
C PRO A 369 -26.68 42.45 20.87
N ASN A 370 -27.85 42.25 20.26
CA ASN A 370 -28.21 40.93 19.76
C ASN A 370 -27.15 40.48 18.74
N PRO A 371 -26.59 39.28 18.88
CA PRO A 371 -25.70 38.74 17.87
C PRO A 371 -26.42 38.66 16.51
N PRO A 372 -25.67 38.56 15.40
CA PRO A 372 -26.25 38.35 14.08
C PRO A 372 -27.29 37.22 14.11
N VAL A 373 -28.44 37.44 13.49
CA VAL A 373 -29.51 36.44 13.42
C VAL A 373 -29.05 35.20 12.63
N VAL A 374 -28.04 35.37 11.78
CA VAL A 374 -27.55 34.35 10.86
C VAL A 374 -26.04 34.17 11.04
N THR A 375 -25.56 32.93 11.10
CA THR A 375 -24.14 32.58 11.19
C THR A 375 -23.79 31.60 10.07
N VAL A 376 -22.61 31.75 9.45
CA VAL A 376 -22.10 30.79 8.47
C VAL A 376 -21.93 29.44 9.14
N LEU A 377 -22.50 28.41 8.53
CA LEU A 377 -22.42 27.05 9.00
C LEU A 377 -21.25 26.38 8.28
N ASN A 378 -20.20 26.11 9.03
CA ASN A 378 -19.03 25.41 8.59
C ASN A 378 -18.62 24.54 9.79
N GLU A 379 -19.27 23.39 9.99
CA GLU A 379 -18.93 22.48 11.10
C GLU A 379 -18.80 21.06 10.59
N MET A 380 -18.08 20.23 11.34
CA MET A 380 -17.81 18.83 11.00
C MET A 380 -19.10 18.07 10.63
N THR A 381 -19.10 17.38 9.50
CA THR A 381 -20.17 16.44 9.11
C THR A 381 -19.74 14.98 9.27
N PRO A 382 -20.68 14.00 9.32
CA PRO A 382 -20.36 12.58 9.30
C PRO A 382 -19.51 12.17 8.09
N GLU A 383 -19.75 12.78 6.92
CA GLU A 383 -18.98 12.53 5.70
C GLU A 383 -17.52 12.98 5.88
N MET A 384 -17.30 14.18 6.41
CA MET A 384 -15.95 14.69 6.70
C MET A 384 -15.23 13.82 7.74
N LEU A 385 -15.93 13.42 8.81
CA LEU A 385 -15.39 12.51 9.81
C LEU A 385 -14.94 11.18 9.20
N SER A 386 -15.68 10.64 8.23
CA SER A 386 -15.34 9.37 7.56
C SER A 386 -14.03 9.43 6.74
N GLN A 387 -13.56 10.64 6.41
CA GLN A 387 -12.30 10.87 5.71
C GLN A 387 -11.09 10.88 6.64
N ILE A 388 -11.28 11.14 7.94
CA ILE A 388 -10.22 11.14 8.94
C ILE A 388 -9.98 9.69 9.36
N LYS A 389 -8.89 9.11 8.86
CA LYS A 389 -8.52 7.73 9.18
C LYS A 389 -7.89 7.62 10.57
N PRO A 390 -8.19 6.54 11.32
CA PRO A 390 -7.49 6.27 12.57
C PRO A 390 -6.00 6.03 12.31
N LEU A 391 -5.21 6.07 13.39
CA LEU A 391 -3.78 5.72 13.33
C LEU A 391 -3.58 4.36 12.65
N ASP A 392 -2.70 4.35 11.65
CA ASP A 392 -2.33 3.15 10.92
C ASP A 392 -1.05 2.54 11.49
N ALA A 393 -1.13 1.28 11.91
CA ALA A 393 -0.01 0.50 12.42
C ALA A 393 0.16 -0.82 11.67
N THR A 394 -0.57 -1.02 10.58
CA THR A 394 -0.60 -2.26 9.81
C THR A 394 0.16 -2.08 8.50
N PRO A 395 1.25 -2.81 8.26
CA PRO A 395 1.91 -2.76 6.97
C PRO A 395 1.02 -3.24 5.82
N PRO A 396 1.23 -2.74 4.60
CA PRO A 396 0.54 -3.24 3.42
C PRO A 396 0.89 -4.69 3.08
N VAL A 397 0.07 -5.29 2.23
CA VAL A 397 0.26 -6.66 1.73
C VAL A 397 0.54 -6.65 0.23
N THR A 398 1.72 -7.16 -0.16
CA THR A 398 2.10 -7.30 -1.58
C THR A 398 1.93 -8.74 -2.08
N THR A 399 1.49 -8.86 -3.33
CA THR A 399 1.43 -10.09 -4.13
C THR A 399 2.31 -9.97 -5.36
N ALA A 400 2.87 -11.10 -5.81
CA ALA A 400 3.69 -11.18 -7.01
C ALA A 400 3.13 -12.25 -7.95
N SER A 401 3.13 -11.97 -9.24
CA SER A 401 2.83 -12.94 -10.30
C SER A 401 3.91 -12.90 -11.37
N GLN A 402 4.14 -14.04 -12.04
CA GLN A 402 5.08 -14.14 -13.15
C GLN A 402 4.39 -14.62 -14.43
N THR A 403 4.85 -14.11 -15.57
CA THR A 403 4.37 -14.49 -16.90
C THR A 403 5.55 -14.70 -17.84
N PRO A 404 5.70 -15.88 -18.48
CA PRO A 404 4.85 -17.07 -18.30
C PRO A 404 4.98 -17.68 -16.88
N PRO A 405 3.99 -18.48 -16.44
CA PRO A 405 4.15 -19.33 -15.27
C PRO A 405 5.23 -20.38 -15.56
N ALA A 406 5.98 -20.75 -14.52
CA ALA A 406 6.94 -21.82 -14.62
C ALA A 406 6.26 -23.14 -15.02
N ASN A 407 6.98 -23.97 -15.77
CA ASN A 407 6.53 -25.30 -16.13
C ASN A 407 6.47 -26.24 -14.90
N ALA A 408 6.08 -27.50 -15.09
CA ALA A 408 5.95 -28.48 -14.00
C ALA A 408 7.28 -28.76 -13.25
N ASN A 409 8.43 -28.46 -13.86
CA ASN A 409 9.76 -28.58 -13.25
C ASN A 409 10.22 -27.28 -12.56
N GLY A 410 9.40 -26.23 -12.57
CA GLY A 410 9.72 -24.94 -11.98
C GLY A 410 10.66 -24.06 -12.82
N TRP A 411 10.76 -24.31 -14.13
CA TRP A 411 11.62 -23.59 -15.08
C TRP A 411 10.82 -22.88 -16.18
N ASN A 412 11.45 -21.89 -16.81
CA ASN A 412 10.95 -21.18 -17.99
C ASN A 412 12.02 -21.21 -19.07
N ASN A 413 11.62 -21.38 -20.33
CA ASN A 413 12.50 -21.33 -21.50
C ASN A 413 12.42 -20.04 -22.30
N THR A 414 11.85 -19.00 -21.70
CA THR A 414 11.77 -17.64 -22.24
C THR A 414 12.01 -16.64 -21.13
N ASP A 415 12.13 -15.37 -21.49
CA ASP A 415 12.14 -14.27 -20.53
C ASP A 415 10.85 -14.30 -19.68
N VAL A 416 10.97 -13.89 -18.41
CA VAL A 416 9.89 -13.91 -17.42
C VAL A 416 9.59 -12.50 -16.94
N LYS A 417 8.34 -12.07 -17.04
CA LYS A 417 7.85 -10.78 -16.56
C LYS A 417 7.20 -10.94 -15.18
N VAL A 418 7.74 -10.27 -14.16
CA VAL A 418 7.19 -10.24 -12.80
C VAL A 418 6.34 -8.98 -12.61
N THR A 419 5.11 -9.16 -12.13
CA THR A 419 4.15 -8.08 -11.82
C THR A 419 3.84 -8.09 -10.33
N LEU A 420 3.92 -6.93 -9.69
CA LEU A 420 3.57 -6.73 -8.29
C LEU A 420 2.27 -5.95 -8.14
N SER A 421 1.51 -6.26 -7.09
CA SER A 421 0.33 -5.51 -6.66
C SER A 421 0.27 -5.51 -5.14
N ALA A 422 -0.02 -4.36 -4.54
CA ALA A 422 -0.11 -4.21 -3.09
C ALA A 422 -1.43 -3.53 -2.70
N THR A 423 -1.92 -3.85 -1.52
CA THR A 423 -3.11 -3.24 -0.91
C THR A 423 -2.82 -2.84 0.53
N ASP A 424 -3.44 -1.75 0.95
CA ASP A 424 -3.52 -1.32 2.35
C ASP A 424 -4.95 -0.83 2.62
N ASP A 425 -5.51 -1.19 3.77
CA ASP A 425 -6.93 -0.95 4.07
C ASP A 425 -7.17 0.38 4.82
N ASN A 426 -6.11 1.08 5.26
CA ASN A 426 -6.25 2.28 6.09
C ASN A 426 -5.60 3.53 5.46
N SER A 427 -4.27 3.66 5.50
CA SER A 427 -3.56 4.84 4.96
C SER A 427 -3.30 4.75 3.45
N GLY A 428 -3.38 3.56 2.87
CA GLY A 428 -3.13 3.31 1.45
C GLY A 428 -1.64 3.08 1.12
N VAL A 429 -1.37 2.38 0.02
CA VAL A 429 0.00 2.06 -0.40
C VAL A 429 0.71 3.31 -0.93
N ALA A 430 1.83 3.69 -0.31
CA ALA A 430 2.68 4.79 -0.77
C ALA A 430 3.66 4.34 -1.86
N ARG A 431 4.36 3.22 -1.65
CA ARG A 431 5.26 2.65 -2.66
C ARG A 431 5.42 1.14 -2.55
N ILE A 432 5.81 0.55 -3.68
CA ILE A 432 6.23 -0.85 -3.79
C ILE A 432 7.71 -0.85 -4.17
N GLU A 433 8.50 -1.75 -3.60
CA GLU A 433 9.93 -1.93 -3.88
C GLU A 433 10.24 -3.39 -4.20
N TYR A 434 11.27 -3.61 -5.01
CA TYR A 434 11.80 -4.93 -5.32
C TYR A 434 13.34 -4.95 -5.27
N ASN A 435 13.92 -6.13 -5.10
CA ASN A 435 15.35 -6.37 -5.09
C ASN A 435 15.64 -7.70 -5.79
N ILE A 436 16.48 -7.66 -6.83
CA ILE A 436 16.85 -8.83 -7.62
C ILE A 436 18.24 -9.25 -7.19
N ASP A 437 18.38 -10.51 -6.76
CA ASP A 437 19.66 -11.14 -6.43
C ASP A 437 20.52 -10.33 -5.43
N ASN A 438 19.85 -9.63 -4.52
CA ASN A 438 20.45 -8.75 -3.51
C ASN A 438 21.24 -7.55 -4.08
N ALA A 439 20.91 -7.08 -5.29
CA ALA A 439 21.52 -5.90 -5.91
C ALA A 439 21.16 -4.57 -5.22
N GLY A 440 20.06 -4.53 -4.46
CA GLY A 440 19.56 -3.34 -3.75
C GLY A 440 18.07 -3.09 -4.02
N TRP A 441 17.41 -2.42 -3.08
CA TRP A 441 15.98 -2.08 -3.20
C TRP A 441 15.76 -0.98 -4.24
N THR A 442 14.85 -1.23 -5.18
CA THR A 442 14.45 -0.33 -6.26
C THR A 442 12.93 -0.14 -6.25
N THR A 443 12.46 1.09 -6.47
CA THR A 443 11.01 1.37 -6.57
C THR A 443 10.40 0.65 -7.77
N TYR A 444 9.29 -0.04 -7.56
CA TYR A 444 8.50 -0.68 -8.59
C TYR A 444 7.52 0.32 -9.21
N THR A 445 7.72 0.67 -10.48
CA THR A 445 6.78 1.54 -11.24
C THR A 445 6.01 0.77 -12.30
N ASP A 446 6.61 -0.29 -12.84
CA ASP A 446 6.11 -1.10 -13.94
C ASP A 446 6.62 -2.54 -13.78
N PRO A 447 5.98 -3.53 -14.41
CA PRO A 447 6.44 -4.92 -14.37
C PRO A 447 7.89 -5.08 -14.83
N VAL A 448 8.61 -5.98 -14.17
CA VAL A 448 10.05 -6.18 -14.37
C VAL A 448 10.31 -7.46 -15.18
N THR A 449 11.08 -7.37 -16.27
CA THR A 449 11.45 -8.53 -17.09
C THR A 449 12.82 -9.08 -16.66
N LEU A 450 12.85 -10.37 -16.31
CA LEU A 450 14.05 -11.17 -16.09
C LEU A 450 14.37 -11.92 -17.38
N SER A 451 15.56 -11.68 -17.95
CA SER A 451 15.98 -12.26 -19.24
C SER A 451 17.31 -13.02 -19.17
N THR A 452 18.03 -12.91 -18.05
CA THR A 452 19.25 -13.68 -17.82
C THR A 452 18.89 -15.12 -17.43
N GLU A 453 19.70 -16.08 -17.87
CA GLU A 453 19.54 -17.48 -17.47
C GLU A 453 20.07 -17.69 -16.04
N GLY A 454 19.54 -18.73 -15.39
CA GLY A 454 19.88 -19.11 -14.01
C GLY A 454 18.70 -19.01 -13.05
N VAL A 455 19.03 -19.03 -11.76
CA VAL A 455 18.07 -18.92 -10.65
C VAL A 455 18.13 -17.50 -10.11
N HIS A 456 17.02 -16.78 -10.24
CA HIS A 456 16.85 -15.42 -9.73
C HIS A 456 15.99 -15.42 -8.47
N THR A 457 16.43 -14.65 -7.48
CA THR A 457 15.65 -14.33 -6.28
C THR A 457 15.06 -12.94 -6.44
N PHE A 458 13.74 -12.87 -6.65
CA PHE A 458 13.00 -11.63 -6.74
C PHE A 458 12.35 -11.31 -5.39
N GLN A 459 12.99 -10.45 -4.60
CA GLN A 459 12.42 -9.98 -3.33
C GLN A 459 11.53 -8.77 -3.57
N TYR A 460 10.48 -8.63 -2.78
CA TYR A 460 9.54 -7.51 -2.90
C TYR A 460 8.92 -7.15 -1.54
N ARG A 461 8.55 -5.88 -1.38
CA ARG A 461 7.85 -5.33 -0.22
C ARG A 461 7.10 -4.06 -0.60
N SER A 462 6.20 -3.60 0.25
CA SER A 462 5.57 -2.28 0.13
C SER A 462 5.63 -1.49 1.42
N ILE A 463 5.42 -0.17 1.30
CA ILE A 463 5.34 0.79 2.39
C ILE A 463 4.04 1.58 2.20
N ASP A 464 3.27 1.78 3.27
CA ASP A 464 2.06 2.61 3.26
C ASP A 464 2.38 4.10 3.48
N ARG A 465 1.35 4.94 3.53
CA ARG A 465 1.52 6.39 3.76
C ARG A 465 1.74 6.76 5.22
N ALA A 466 1.53 5.84 6.15
CA ALA A 466 1.88 5.98 7.56
C ALA A 466 3.29 5.45 7.88
N LEU A 467 4.07 5.08 6.85
CA LEU A 467 5.42 4.52 6.91
C LEU A 467 5.53 3.11 7.54
N ASN A 468 4.43 2.36 7.61
CA ASN A 468 4.51 0.94 7.95
C ASN A 468 5.08 0.16 6.75
N GLN A 469 6.16 -0.59 7.00
CA GLN A 469 6.86 -1.35 5.97
C GLN A 469 6.55 -2.84 6.09
N GLU A 470 6.15 -3.45 4.98
CA GLU A 470 5.95 -4.90 4.88
C GLU A 470 7.28 -5.66 5.06
N GLN A 471 7.22 -6.81 5.74
CA GLN A 471 8.33 -7.75 5.70
C GLN A 471 8.58 -8.25 4.27
N ALA A 472 9.83 -8.21 3.82
CA ALA A 472 10.19 -8.65 2.48
C ALA A 472 9.75 -10.10 2.21
N LYS A 473 9.01 -10.28 1.11
CA LYS A 473 8.63 -11.57 0.52
C LYS A 473 9.55 -11.90 -0.65
N SER A 474 9.52 -13.14 -1.13
CA SER A 474 10.38 -13.58 -2.23
C SER A 474 9.65 -14.51 -3.21
N LEU A 475 9.95 -14.33 -4.49
CA LEU A 475 9.59 -15.20 -5.60
C LEU A 475 10.88 -15.71 -6.24
N THR A 476 11.01 -17.04 -6.37
CA THR A 476 12.12 -17.66 -7.11
C THR A 476 11.73 -17.81 -8.58
N VAL A 477 12.49 -17.20 -9.49
CA VAL A 477 12.31 -17.36 -10.93
C VAL A 477 13.49 -18.15 -11.49
N ARG A 478 13.22 -19.18 -12.28
CA ARG A 478 14.27 -19.97 -12.95
C ARG A 478 14.11 -19.89 -14.46
N ILE A 479 15.18 -19.54 -15.16
CA ILE A 479 15.21 -19.34 -16.60
C ILE A 479 16.35 -20.17 -17.19
N ASP A 480 16.04 -20.95 -18.21
CA ASP A 480 17.01 -21.66 -19.01
C ASP A 480 16.49 -21.75 -20.45
N LYS A 481 17.16 -21.05 -21.36
CA LYS A 481 16.77 -20.91 -22.78
C LYS A 481 17.71 -21.69 -23.69
N THR A 482 18.68 -22.41 -23.11
CA THR A 482 19.75 -23.06 -23.84
C THR A 482 19.40 -24.55 -24.00
N PRO A 483 19.23 -25.04 -25.23
CA PRO A 483 19.00 -26.46 -25.44
C PRO A 483 20.20 -27.33 -25.01
N PRO A 484 19.96 -28.58 -24.58
CA PRO A 484 21.03 -29.50 -24.21
C PRO A 484 21.90 -29.85 -25.42
N THR A 485 23.17 -30.10 -25.18
CA THR A 485 24.12 -30.59 -26.19
C THR A 485 24.10 -32.11 -26.27
N VAL A 486 24.41 -32.65 -27.45
CA VAL A 486 24.45 -34.09 -27.71
C VAL A 486 25.82 -34.48 -28.26
N THR A 487 26.42 -35.53 -27.70
CA THR A 487 27.66 -36.14 -28.20
C THR A 487 27.40 -37.60 -28.54
N SER A 488 27.75 -38.04 -29.76
CA SER A 488 27.62 -39.43 -30.22
C SER A 488 28.99 -40.03 -30.49
N ASN A 489 29.33 -41.11 -29.79
CA ASN A 489 30.52 -41.91 -30.04
C ASN A 489 30.20 -43.10 -30.97
N VAL A 490 29.00 -43.69 -30.82
CA VAL A 490 28.51 -44.79 -31.67
C VAL A 490 27.03 -44.54 -32.04
N PRO A 491 26.71 -44.32 -33.32
CA PRO A 491 27.67 -44.16 -34.42
C PRO A 491 28.43 -42.83 -34.30
N ALA A 492 29.70 -42.80 -34.67
CA ALA A 492 30.40 -41.54 -34.89
C ALA A 492 30.01 -40.92 -36.24
N GLU A 493 29.99 -39.58 -36.34
CA GLU A 493 29.71 -38.86 -37.58
C GLU A 493 30.70 -39.24 -38.68
N GLY A 494 30.17 -39.65 -39.84
CA GLY A 494 30.94 -40.08 -41.00
C GLY A 494 31.57 -41.48 -40.87
N ALA A 495 31.27 -42.23 -39.82
CA ALA A 495 31.82 -43.58 -39.66
C ALA A 495 31.29 -44.56 -40.72
N THR A 496 32.08 -45.59 -40.99
CA THR A 496 31.71 -46.74 -41.81
C THR A 496 31.62 -47.98 -40.94
N TYR A 497 30.54 -48.74 -41.10
CA TYR A 497 30.33 -50.04 -40.48
C TYR A 497 30.11 -51.12 -41.53
N ILE A 498 30.34 -52.37 -41.15
CA ILE A 498 30.12 -53.53 -42.03
C ILE A 498 28.66 -53.98 -41.94
N LEU A 499 28.10 -54.50 -43.02
CA LEU A 499 26.78 -55.14 -43.04
C LEU A 499 26.63 -56.15 -41.88
N HIS A 500 25.51 -56.09 -41.17
CA HIS A 500 25.17 -56.87 -39.97
C HIS A 500 26.13 -56.71 -38.77
N GLN A 501 27.02 -55.70 -38.79
CA GLN A 501 27.86 -55.41 -37.63
C GLN A 501 26.99 -55.06 -36.41
N PRO A 502 27.13 -55.76 -35.28
CA PRO A 502 26.39 -55.44 -34.07
C PRO A 502 26.94 -54.15 -33.46
N LEU A 503 26.07 -53.15 -33.30
CA LEU A 503 26.42 -51.87 -32.69
C LEU A 503 25.52 -51.62 -31.47
N THR A 504 26.13 -51.16 -30.39
CA THR A 504 25.41 -50.63 -29.23
C THR A 504 25.54 -49.11 -29.28
N PRO A 505 24.43 -48.36 -29.28
CA PRO A 505 24.49 -46.90 -29.21
C PRO A 505 25.31 -46.43 -28.00
N ASP A 506 26.26 -45.54 -28.24
CA ASP A 506 27.03 -44.85 -27.20
C ASP A 506 26.97 -43.35 -27.47
N PHE A 507 26.18 -42.66 -26.65
CA PHE A 507 25.95 -41.24 -26.76
C PHE A 507 25.66 -40.66 -25.37
N SER A 508 25.87 -39.36 -25.23
CA SER A 508 25.56 -38.61 -24.02
C SER A 508 24.92 -37.28 -24.36
N CYS A 509 24.10 -36.78 -23.43
CA CYS A 509 23.55 -35.44 -23.50
C CYS A 509 24.00 -34.66 -22.27
N ASP A 510 24.33 -33.39 -22.45
CA ASP A 510 24.77 -32.51 -21.37
C ASP A 510 24.06 -31.16 -21.48
N ASP A 511 23.63 -30.64 -20.35
CA ASP A 511 22.93 -29.36 -20.24
C ASP A 511 23.76 -28.29 -19.51
N GLY A 512 25.05 -28.55 -19.27
CA GLY A 512 25.94 -27.66 -18.56
C GLY A 512 25.37 -27.16 -17.23
N ALA A 513 25.24 -25.84 -17.11
CA ALA A 513 24.68 -25.16 -15.93
C ALA A 513 23.17 -24.82 -16.06
N GLY A 514 22.49 -25.36 -17.07
CA GLY A 514 21.08 -25.15 -17.34
C GLY A 514 20.15 -25.85 -16.34
N SER A 515 18.94 -26.15 -16.79
CA SER A 515 17.88 -26.77 -16.00
C SER A 515 18.11 -28.26 -15.70
N GLY A 516 19.06 -28.86 -16.39
CA GLY A 516 19.45 -30.26 -16.37
C GLY A 516 18.71 -31.06 -17.45
N VAL A 517 19.38 -32.10 -17.97
CA VAL A 517 18.80 -33.02 -18.96
C VAL A 517 17.55 -33.71 -18.39
N ALA A 518 16.44 -33.63 -19.12
CA ALA A 518 15.18 -34.33 -18.82
C ALA A 518 15.07 -35.64 -19.59
N THR A 519 15.37 -35.64 -20.89
CA THR A 519 15.42 -36.85 -21.73
C THR A 519 16.65 -36.84 -22.63
N CYS A 520 17.21 -38.01 -22.88
CA CYS A 520 18.29 -38.23 -23.82
C CYS A 520 18.08 -39.61 -24.45
N THR A 521 17.48 -39.64 -25.64
CA THR A 521 16.89 -40.86 -26.21
C THR A 521 17.08 -40.91 -27.72
N THR A 522 16.92 -42.09 -28.30
CA THR A 522 16.96 -42.31 -29.75
C THR A 522 15.61 -42.86 -30.22
N SER A 523 15.25 -42.63 -31.49
CA SER A 523 14.00 -43.17 -32.04
C SER A 523 14.10 -44.65 -32.40
N ASP A 524 15.26 -45.10 -32.85
CA ASP A 524 15.49 -46.43 -33.43
C ASP A 524 16.83 -47.01 -32.99
N ALA A 525 17.05 -48.28 -33.30
CA ALA A 525 18.38 -48.91 -33.23
C ALA A 525 19.27 -48.45 -34.40
N ILE A 526 20.59 -48.61 -34.27
CA ILE A 526 21.51 -48.33 -35.38
C ILE A 526 21.30 -49.39 -36.48
N ASP A 527 20.95 -48.96 -37.69
CA ASP A 527 20.65 -49.83 -38.82
C ASP A 527 21.93 -50.23 -39.56
N THR A 528 22.38 -51.47 -39.32
CA THR A 528 23.43 -52.14 -40.11
C THR A 528 22.88 -53.25 -41.00
N ASN A 529 21.57 -53.35 -41.22
CA ASN A 529 20.94 -54.46 -41.94
C ASN A 529 20.89 -54.28 -43.47
N SER A 530 21.37 -53.15 -43.98
CA SER A 530 21.50 -52.93 -45.43
C SER A 530 22.60 -51.93 -45.73
N VAL A 531 23.31 -52.17 -46.84
CA VAL A 531 24.37 -51.32 -47.36
C VAL A 531 23.81 -50.00 -47.87
N GLY A 532 24.56 -48.91 -47.68
CA GLY A 532 24.18 -47.56 -48.10
C GLY A 532 24.47 -46.49 -47.05
N SER A 533 24.10 -45.25 -47.36
CA SER A 533 24.12 -44.14 -46.39
C SER A 533 22.97 -44.29 -45.39
N LYS A 534 23.27 -44.06 -44.12
CA LYS A 534 22.36 -44.22 -42.99
C LYS A 534 22.39 -42.99 -42.09
N THR A 535 21.33 -42.84 -41.30
CA THR A 535 21.23 -41.81 -40.26
C THR A 535 20.83 -42.42 -38.93
N PHE A 536 21.21 -41.75 -37.85
CA PHE A 536 20.81 -42.08 -36.49
C PHE A 536 20.49 -40.79 -35.74
N THR A 537 19.28 -40.69 -35.19
CA THR A 537 18.81 -39.45 -34.54
C THR A 537 18.80 -39.62 -33.04
N ILE A 538 19.47 -38.69 -32.34
CA ILE A 538 19.42 -38.56 -30.89
C ILE A 538 18.63 -37.29 -30.56
N SER A 539 17.61 -37.45 -29.72
CA SER A 539 16.75 -36.37 -29.24
C SER A 539 17.01 -36.15 -27.75
N ALA A 540 17.34 -34.91 -27.41
CA ALA A 540 17.54 -34.45 -26.05
C ALA A 540 16.53 -33.36 -25.69
N SER A 541 16.06 -33.37 -24.45
CA SER A 541 15.32 -32.26 -23.86
C SER A 541 15.85 -31.97 -22.46
N ASP A 542 15.75 -30.73 -22.02
CA ASP A 542 16.06 -30.32 -20.66
C ASP A 542 14.79 -30.15 -19.81
N LYS A 543 14.95 -29.74 -18.55
CA LYS A 543 13.82 -29.52 -17.63
C LYS A 543 13.08 -28.21 -17.88
N ALA A 544 13.67 -27.25 -18.60
CA ALA A 544 13.01 -26.02 -19.04
C ALA A 544 12.11 -26.24 -20.27
N GLY A 545 12.28 -27.36 -20.97
CA GLY A 545 11.56 -27.74 -22.17
C GLY A 545 12.25 -27.32 -23.46
N ASN A 546 13.53 -26.94 -23.42
CA ASN A 546 14.32 -26.78 -24.63
C ASN A 546 14.63 -28.17 -25.21
N THR A 547 14.81 -28.23 -26.52
CA THR A 547 15.02 -29.51 -27.23
C THR A 547 16.11 -29.39 -28.28
N THR A 548 16.87 -30.46 -28.44
CA THR A 548 17.90 -30.63 -29.48
C THR A 548 17.68 -31.96 -30.17
N ASN A 549 17.69 -31.95 -31.50
CA ASN A 549 17.72 -33.17 -32.31
C ASN A 549 19.02 -33.19 -33.10
N GLN A 550 19.88 -34.17 -32.81
CA GLN A 550 21.14 -34.37 -33.52
C GLN A 550 20.99 -35.57 -34.47
N VAL A 551 21.23 -35.34 -35.76
CA VAL A 551 21.26 -36.39 -36.78
C VAL A 551 22.70 -36.75 -37.07
N ILE A 552 23.06 -38.01 -36.85
CA ILE A 552 24.38 -38.57 -37.13
C ILE A 552 24.34 -39.31 -38.46
N HIS A 553 25.27 -39.03 -39.36
CA HIS A 553 25.40 -39.70 -40.65
C HIS A 553 26.49 -40.77 -40.58
N TYR A 554 26.21 -41.96 -41.13
CA TYR A 554 27.19 -43.05 -41.25
C TYR A 554 26.91 -43.87 -42.52
N THR A 555 27.84 -44.74 -42.89
CA THR A 555 27.67 -45.67 -44.01
C THR A 555 27.75 -47.11 -43.56
N VAL A 556 27.00 -47.98 -44.22
CA VAL A 556 27.10 -49.44 -44.09
C VAL A 556 27.64 -49.98 -45.40
N SER A 557 28.66 -50.84 -45.31
CA SER A 557 29.45 -51.32 -46.43
C SER A 557 29.60 -52.83 -46.37
N TYR A 558 29.90 -53.47 -47.50
CA TYR A 558 30.29 -54.87 -47.48
C TYR A 558 31.69 -55.05 -46.90
N ASP A 559 31.98 -56.21 -46.32
CA ASP A 559 33.36 -56.63 -46.09
C ASP A 559 33.91 -57.35 -47.33
N ILE A 560 35.23 -57.27 -47.56
CA ILE A 560 35.88 -57.90 -48.70
C ILE A 560 36.83 -58.99 -48.22
N LYS A 561 36.56 -60.22 -48.66
CA LYS A 561 37.45 -61.35 -48.41
C LYS A 561 38.13 -61.79 -49.70
N VAL A 562 39.46 -61.61 -49.75
CA VAL A 562 40.28 -62.14 -50.83
C VAL A 562 40.43 -63.64 -50.67
N LEU A 563 40.09 -64.39 -51.71
CA LEU A 563 40.20 -65.84 -51.74
C LEU A 563 41.56 -66.32 -52.25
N LYS A 564 42.12 -65.68 -53.28
CA LYS A 564 43.40 -66.02 -53.91
C LYS A 564 43.84 -64.96 -54.93
N GLY A 565 45.08 -65.03 -55.39
CA GLY A 565 45.64 -64.10 -56.38
C GLY A 565 46.42 -62.94 -55.78
N LEU A 566 46.60 -62.92 -54.46
CA LEU A 566 47.45 -61.97 -53.72
C LEU A 566 48.51 -62.71 -52.87
N GLU A 567 48.79 -63.99 -53.13
CA GLU A 567 49.69 -64.81 -52.29
C GLU A 567 51.20 -64.49 -52.46
N GLY A 568 51.57 -63.53 -53.31
CA GLY A 568 52.94 -63.10 -53.54
C GLY A 568 53.05 -62.10 -54.70
N PRO A 569 54.26 -61.58 -54.97
CA PRO A 569 54.48 -60.65 -56.07
C PRO A 569 54.26 -61.38 -57.42
N HIS A 570 53.69 -60.66 -58.39
CA HIS A 570 53.37 -61.18 -59.71
C HIS A 570 54.39 -60.72 -60.74
N ARG A 571 54.85 -61.64 -61.59
CA ARG A 571 55.92 -61.37 -62.55
C ARG A 571 55.42 -60.52 -63.71
N ILE A 572 56.14 -59.47 -64.07
CA ILE A 572 55.90 -58.72 -65.31
C ILE A 572 56.42 -59.54 -66.51
N PRO A 573 55.66 -59.70 -67.61
CA PRO A 573 54.35 -59.11 -67.93
C PRO A 573 53.17 -60.11 -67.82
N SER A 574 53.21 -61.08 -66.89
CA SER A 574 52.24 -62.18 -66.82
C SER A 574 50.88 -61.73 -66.23
N PRO A 575 49.76 -61.91 -66.95
CA PRO A 575 48.43 -61.64 -66.40
C PRO A 575 48.08 -62.58 -65.26
N PHE A 576 47.37 -62.08 -64.26
CA PHE A 576 46.89 -62.87 -63.12
C PHE A 576 45.50 -62.39 -62.69
N LYS A 577 44.76 -63.28 -62.00
CA LYS A 577 43.41 -62.98 -61.51
C LYS A 577 43.41 -62.80 -60.01
N ILE A 578 42.76 -61.74 -59.55
CA ILE A 578 42.38 -61.58 -58.15
C ILE A 578 41.00 -62.20 -57.96
N TRP A 579 40.83 -63.02 -56.93
CA TRP A 579 39.56 -63.65 -56.56
C TRP A 579 39.12 -63.11 -55.22
N LEU A 580 37.89 -62.60 -55.15
CA LEU A 580 37.32 -62.08 -53.92
C LEU A 580 35.83 -62.41 -53.80
N ILE A 581 35.35 -62.45 -52.58
CA ILE A 581 33.93 -62.49 -52.24
C ILE A 581 33.62 -61.27 -51.38
N ILE A 582 32.36 -60.87 -51.38
CA ILE A 582 31.84 -59.89 -50.43
C ILE A 582 31.13 -60.63 -49.30
N THR A 583 31.39 -60.20 -48.07
CA THR A 583 30.81 -60.81 -46.88
C THR A 583 30.15 -59.77 -45.99
N ASP A 584 29.33 -60.22 -45.05
CA ASP A 584 28.92 -59.41 -43.91
C ASP A 584 29.96 -59.52 -42.77
N TYR A 585 29.67 -58.88 -41.64
CA TYR A 585 30.52 -58.88 -40.45
C TYR A 585 30.80 -60.29 -39.89
N TYR A 586 29.87 -61.24 -40.07
CA TYR A 586 30.03 -62.62 -39.59
C TYR A 586 30.76 -63.52 -40.61
N GLY A 587 31.18 -62.97 -41.74
CA GLY A 587 31.81 -63.70 -42.82
C GLY A 587 30.83 -64.52 -43.67
N GLN A 588 29.52 -64.26 -43.57
CA GLN A 588 28.52 -64.84 -44.45
C GLN A 588 28.69 -64.26 -45.86
N ASP A 589 28.68 -65.11 -46.88
CA ASP A 589 28.90 -64.73 -48.28
C ASP A 589 27.64 -64.11 -48.90
N TYR A 590 27.77 -62.90 -49.46
CA TYR A 590 26.72 -62.16 -50.16
C TYR A 590 27.00 -62.02 -51.66
N SER A 591 28.04 -62.69 -52.16
CA SER A 591 28.46 -62.60 -53.56
C SER A 591 27.38 -63.13 -54.50
N SER A 592 26.99 -62.30 -55.47
CA SER A 592 25.95 -62.62 -56.44
C SER A 592 26.21 -61.93 -57.76
N LYS A 593 25.79 -62.57 -58.87
CA LYS A 593 25.79 -61.95 -60.20
C LYS A 593 24.93 -60.68 -60.26
N ASP A 594 23.93 -60.57 -59.38
CA ASP A 594 22.98 -59.45 -59.31
C ASP A 594 23.51 -58.29 -58.43
N LEU A 595 24.66 -58.48 -57.78
CA LEU A 595 25.39 -57.47 -57.01
C LEU A 595 26.78 -57.28 -57.64
N PRO A 596 26.87 -56.55 -58.76
CA PRO A 596 28.12 -56.41 -59.50
C PRO A 596 29.15 -55.53 -58.79
N LEU A 597 30.44 -55.87 -58.97
CA LEU A 597 31.58 -55.06 -58.57
C LEU A 597 32.20 -54.38 -59.79
N TYR A 598 32.66 -53.15 -59.61
CA TYR A 598 33.31 -52.34 -60.65
C TYR A 598 34.63 -51.80 -60.14
N ALA A 599 35.71 -52.01 -60.88
CA ALA A 599 36.97 -51.33 -60.62
C ALA A 599 36.83 -49.84 -60.93
N VAL A 600 37.25 -49.00 -59.99
CA VAL A 600 37.14 -47.53 -60.07
C VAL A 600 38.49 -46.83 -60.07
N SER A 601 39.54 -47.48 -59.56
CA SER A 601 40.91 -46.97 -59.67
C SER A 601 41.96 -48.07 -59.71
N LEU A 602 43.11 -47.73 -60.28
CA LEU A 602 44.36 -48.44 -60.12
C LEU A 602 45.39 -47.38 -59.73
N ASN A 603 46.29 -47.67 -58.80
CA ASN A 603 47.31 -46.71 -58.39
C ASN A 603 48.63 -47.43 -58.06
N PRO A 604 49.78 -47.06 -58.68
CA PRO A 604 49.92 -46.07 -59.74
C PRO A 604 49.37 -46.54 -61.09
N GLY A 605 49.03 -45.60 -61.98
CA GLY A 605 48.65 -45.88 -63.37
C GLY A 605 47.13 -45.94 -63.63
N PRO A 606 46.69 -45.88 -64.89
CA PRO A 606 45.28 -45.85 -65.22
C PRO A 606 44.64 -47.24 -65.13
N LEU A 607 43.33 -47.28 -64.86
CA LEU A 607 42.53 -48.47 -65.19
C LEU A 607 42.47 -48.63 -66.70
N THR A 608 42.98 -49.74 -67.21
CA THR A 608 42.89 -50.10 -68.64
C THR A 608 41.95 -51.29 -68.79
N PRO A 609 40.69 -51.09 -69.26
CA PRO A 609 39.77 -52.19 -69.50
C PRO A 609 40.33 -53.12 -70.59
N GLY A 610 40.61 -54.37 -70.23
CA GLY A 610 40.94 -55.43 -71.20
C GLY A 610 39.67 -56.16 -71.68
N PRO A 611 39.74 -56.99 -72.73
CA PRO A 611 38.59 -57.77 -73.24
C PRO A 611 37.98 -58.74 -72.21
N VAL A 612 38.70 -59.00 -71.10
CA VAL A 612 38.27 -59.89 -70.01
C VAL A 612 37.59 -59.13 -68.86
N ASN A 613 37.72 -57.80 -68.78
CA ASN A 613 37.04 -56.96 -67.77
C ASN A 613 36.26 -55.82 -68.47
N PRO A 614 35.25 -56.11 -69.31
CA PRO A 614 34.48 -55.08 -69.99
C PRO A 614 33.84 -54.12 -68.98
N ASP A 615 33.85 -52.82 -69.30
CA ASP A 615 33.32 -51.73 -68.47
C ASP A 615 33.88 -51.69 -67.03
N ASN A 616 35.11 -52.20 -66.84
CA ASN A 616 35.73 -52.38 -65.52
C ASN A 616 34.95 -53.26 -64.55
N LYS A 617 33.97 -54.02 -65.02
CA LYS A 617 33.16 -54.92 -64.21
C LYS A 617 33.95 -56.18 -63.86
N PHE A 618 33.85 -56.63 -62.61
CA PHE A 618 34.37 -57.92 -62.18
C PHE A 618 33.52 -59.04 -62.80
N ASP A 619 34.17 -60.12 -63.25
CA ASP A 619 33.48 -61.32 -63.73
C ASP A 619 33.08 -62.19 -62.54
N PHE A 620 31.82 -62.62 -62.46
CA PHE A 620 31.31 -63.45 -61.37
C PHE A 620 31.18 -64.91 -61.83
N ASN A 621 32.04 -65.79 -61.32
CA ASN A 621 32.09 -67.19 -61.73
C ASN A 621 32.43 -68.11 -60.54
N GLY A 622 31.71 -69.21 -60.39
CA GLY A 622 31.95 -70.21 -59.35
C GLY A 622 31.75 -69.70 -57.92
N GLY A 623 30.92 -68.68 -57.71
CA GLY A 623 30.63 -68.09 -56.40
C GLY A 623 31.58 -66.97 -55.96
N ALA A 624 32.50 -66.52 -56.82
CA ALA A 624 33.44 -65.45 -56.51
C ALA A 624 33.54 -64.43 -57.64
N TYR A 625 33.90 -63.19 -57.29
CA TYR A 625 34.27 -62.16 -58.24
C TYR A 625 35.73 -62.31 -58.64
N THR A 626 35.99 -62.17 -59.93
CA THR A 626 37.35 -62.22 -60.48
C THR A 626 37.64 -60.98 -61.31
N TYR A 627 38.85 -60.44 -61.12
CA TYR A 627 39.35 -59.32 -61.93
C TYR A 627 40.73 -59.66 -62.47
N MET A 628 40.89 -59.57 -63.79
CA MET A 628 42.15 -59.86 -64.45
C MET A 628 43.05 -58.62 -64.48
N ILE A 629 44.28 -58.71 -63.98
CA ILE A 629 45.29 -57.65 -64.12
C ILE A 629 46.22 -58.00 -65.28
N PHE A 630 46.53 -57.01 -66.12
CA PHE A 630 47.41 -57.16 -67.29
C PHE A 630 48.64 -56.25 -67.15
N PRO A 631 49.75 -56.74 -66.54
CA PRO A 631 50.88 -55.89 -66.17
C PRO A 631 51.87 -55.63 -67.32
N PHE A 632 51.43 -55.63 -68.59
CA PHE A 632 52.33 -55.55 -69.76
C PHE A 632 53.21 -54.29 -69.78
N ASP A 633 52.63 -53.14 -69.41
CA ASP A 633 53.29 -51.83 -69.42
C ASP A 633 53.49 -51.26 -68.01
N MET A 634 53.35 -52.10 -66.99
CA MET A 634 53.50 -51.74 -65.58
C MET A 634 54.97 -51.93 -65.15
N LYS A 635 55.40 -51.24 -64.10
CA LYS A 635 56.76 -51.35 -63.54
C LYS A 635 56.73 -52.17 -62.26
N PRO A 636 57.85 -52.78 -61.84
CA PRO A 636 57.94 -53.39 -60.52
C PRO A 636 57.53 -52.40 -59.42
N GLY A 637 56.72 -52.86 -58.47
CA GLY A 637 56.19 -52.01 -57.38
C GLY A 637 54.83 -52.46 -56.86
N THR A 638 54.34 -51.75 -55.85
CA THR A 638 53.04 -51.99 -55.22
C THR A 638 51.94 -51.25 -55.95
N TYR A 639 50.86 -51.94 -56.27
CA TYR A 639 49.67 -51.40 -56.91
C TYR A 639 48.45 -51.62 -56.03
N THR A 640 47.55 -50.64 -56.03
CA THR A 640 46.27 -50.68 -55.33
C THR A 640 45.14 -50.68 -56.36
N LEU A 641 44.35 -51.75 -56.42
CA LEU A 641 43.12 -51.82 -57.21
C LEU A 641 41.95 -51.37 -56.34
N GLY A 642 41.37 -50.22 -56.65
CA GLY A 642 40.14 -49.73 -56.02
C GLY A 642 38.91 -50.19 -56.79
N PHE A 643 37.87 -50.61 -56.09
CA PHE A 643 36.61 -51.06 -56.67
C PHE A 643 35.42 -50.78 -55.74
N THR A 644 34.21 -50.79 -56.27
CA THR A 644 32.97 -50.60 -55.50
C THR A 644 31.96 -51.68 -55.87
N ALA A 645 31.16 -52.11 -54.89
CA ALA A 645 30.00 -52.94 -55.12
C ALA A 645 28.77 -52.05 -55.37
N GLN A 646 27.84 -52.50 -56.22
CA GLN A 646 26.64 -51.72 -56.49
C GLN A 646 25.86 -51.39 -55.19
N GLY A 647 25.61 -50.10 -54.96
CA GLY A 647 24.91 -49.60 -53.77
C GLY A 647 25.81 -49.39 -52.54
N ASP A 648 27.08 -49.82 -52.58
CA ASP A 648 28.06 -49.57 -51.53
C ASP A 648 28.67 -48.17 -51.68
N PRO A 649 28.50 -47.28 -50.68
CA PRO A 649 29.04 -45.93 -50.74
C PRO A 649 30.57 -45.90 -50.61
N ASN A 650 31.19 -47.00 -50.17
CA ASN A 650 32.64 -47.04 -49.98
C ASN A 650 33.36 -47.66 -51.17
N VAL A 651 34.56 -47.11 -51.42
CA VAL A 651 35.51 -47.70 -52.36
C VAL A 651 36.41 -48.65 -51.58
N HIS A 652 36.29 -49.93 -51.92
CA HIS A 652 37.16 -50.99 -51.43
C HIS A 652 38.46 -51.01 -52.20
N ALA A 653 39.51 -51.55 -51.60
CA ALA A 653 40.80 -51.67 -52.26
C ALA A 653 41.54 -52.94 -51.87
N VAL A 654 42.26 -53.51 -52.82
CA VAL A 654 43.22 -54.60 -52.59
C VAL A 654 44.59 -54.21 -53.15
N GLN A 655 45.64 -54.61 -52.47
CA GLN A 655 47.02 -54.35 -52.89
C GLN A 655 47.68 -55.61 -53.44
N PHE A 656 48.45 -55.44 -54.51
CA PHE A 656 49.29 -56.48 -55.09
C PHE A 656 50.66 -55.91 -55.48
N GLU A 657 51.66 -56.77 -55.54
CA GLU A 657 53.03 -56.38 -55.94
C GLU A 657 53.39 -56.95 -57.30
N LEU A 658 54.17 -56.19 -58.07
CA LEU A 658 54.75 -56.62 -59.34
C LEU A 658 56.27 -56.66 -59.25
N TYR A 659 56.91 -57.64 -59.92
CA TYR A 659 58.37 -57.78 -60.01
C TYR A 659 58.89 -58.12 -61.41
#